data_AF-A0AAN6MZ07-F1
#
_entry.id   AF-A0AAN6MZ07-F1
#
_cell.length_a   1.000
_cell.length_b   1.000
_cell.length_c   1.000
_cell.angle_alpha   90.00
_cell.angle_beta   90.00
_cell.angle_gamma   90.00
#
_symmetry.space_group_name_H-M   'P 1'
#
loop_
_entity.id
_entity.type
_entity.pdbx_description
1 polymer ?
#
loop_
_entity_poly.entity_id
_entity_poly.type
_entity_poly.pdbx_seq_one_letter_code
_entity_poly.pdbx_strand_id
1 'polypeptide(L)'
;MGADGDVDPTQAVDGLVRAIRDLTADANYKLVADVFSEFLFLKDHNSRLSISHRETLEEYRKFRNELEAQKEVIEGEKRALEGVIQDKIKEIVELNAAKASLECQLEDTKGSLELEKKNAAEAAATAAKELADLQAAKAGVEQEKADVEAAAAAAAEKASGEIAALTETKEGLEAWKAQAEADAEVAKKEIADLQEAKAAVEQAKKEGEDAAEAAAATAAAEIASLEGAKATLETEKAALEDKLQNAINEIASLQSTLEERNAEIASLQAQLKAEGERADAAIAHGEKLQSKLDDTTHMLNQTTDRLQGLERYRIELMCEPEDTYVQVLDKIWTTIVTLVEGAFRPDIDENILADPSCWTNLRTSPYLKNATQLQIPLPQSNSPSAKGMRIAAVLAVLSRALHRHLFRPVYLLDDDDENLVKFLRAVEDEDPAREAHCRATLLCTLPERQQAQGARRVKTVVREVSWLVQHLLGALQFEAFHNGLEAACRLACEQWMRIQLSQMKIEPYFGPPYDDFDWQVLELPEFAEAHISGGSSVVDDGDDAITDGPLETVEAGDAGGDGGEDGAHGMDGDGGSATDEVEPDEILLVVWPSMCSVESGDLMSITQGLVISKEQARPALEEVRSRLTPRPNSRRARTLSMPGHSRSSSPRKPFFGAAPQPADASADDGSQDS
;
A
#
# COMPACT_ATOMS: atom_id res chain seq x y z
N MET A 1 -30.65 110.38 -59.40
CA MET A 1 -29.78 109.42 -60.13
C MET A 1 -29.09 108.59 -59.06
N GLY A 2 -29.61 107.45 -58.60
CA GLY A 2 -30.30 106.40 -59.36
C GLY A 2 -29.29 105.28 -59.57
N ALA A 3 -29.00 104.55 -58.49
CA ALA A 3 -28.32 103.26 -58.51
C ALA A 3 -28.76 102.53 -57.23
N ASP A 4 -30.03 102.12 -57.22
CA ASP A 4 -30.52 101.05 -56.36
C ASP A 4 -29.76 99.80 -56.82
N GLY A 5 -28.67 99.50 -56.11
CA GLY A 5 -27.94 98.26 -56.29
C GLY A 5 -28.75 97.17 -55.65
N ASP A 6 -29.49 96.44 -56.49
CA ASP A 6 -30.14 95.17 -56.15
C ASP A 6 -29.04 94.21 -55.66
N VAL A 7 -28.81 94.20 -54.34
CA VAL A 7 -27.83 93.33 -53.70
C VAL A 7 -28.43 91.93 -53.73
N ASP A 8 -28.03 91.18 -54.74
CA ASP A 8 -28.39 89.79 -54.95
C ASP A 8 -28.19 89.00 -53.62
N PRO A 9 -29.28 88.50 -52.99
CA PRO A 9 -29.19 87.79 -51.71
C PRO A 9 -28.33 86.53 -51.80
N THR A 10 -28.07 86.02 -53.01
CA THR A 10 -27.12 84.93 -53.22
C THR A 10 -25.68 85.33 -52.90
N GLN A 11 -25.28 86.60 -53.01
CA GLN A 11 -23.93 87.03 -52.59
C GLN A 11 -23.71 86.92 -51.08
N ALA A 12 -24.74 87.21 -50.27
CA ALA A 12 -24.63 87.08 -48.82
C ALA A 12 -24.54 85.60 -48.40
N VAL A 13 -25.31 84.73 -49.08
CA VAL A 13 -25.26 83.27 -48.87
C VAL A 13 -23.94 82.69 -49.36
N ASP A 14 -23.45 83.09 -50.54
CA ASP A 14 -22.17 82.65 -51.09
C ASP A 14 -21.00 83.13 -50.23
N GLY A 15 -21.07 84.34 -49.68
CA GLY A 15 -20.10 84.86 -48.72
C GLY A 15 -20.07 84.04 -47.43
N LEU A 16 -21.22 83.68 -46.88
CA LEU A 16 -21.33 82.83 -45.70
C LEU A 16 -20.85 81.39 -45.98
N VAL A 17 -21.25 80.80 -47.10
CA VAL A 17 -20.81 79.46 -47.52
C VAL A 17 -19.30 79.44 -47.74
N ARG A 18 -18.73 80.49 -48.32
CA ARG A 18 -17.28 80.63 -48.48
C ARG A 18 -16.58 80.80 -47.14
N ALA A 19 -17.10 81.62 -46.23
CA ALA A 19 -16.54 81.77 -44.89
C ALA A 19 -16.59 80.47 -44.07
N ILE A 20 -17.68 79.70 -44.17
CA ILE A 20 -17.78 78.37 -43.55
C ILE A 20 -16.77 77.41 -44.20
N ARG A 21 -16.66 77.42 -45.54
CA ARG A 21 -15.70 76.57 -46.26
C ARG A 21 -14.27 76.90 -45.87
N ASP A 22 -13.92 78.18 -45.80
CA ASP A 22 -12.60 78.68 -45.40
C ASP A 22 -12.32 78.33 -43.93
N LEU A 23 -13.31 78.44 -43.03
CA LEU A 23 -13.18 78.02 -41.64
C LEU A 23 -12.98 76.49 -41.52
N THR A 24 -13.73 75.69 -42.28
CA THR A 24 -13.55 74.22 -42.30
C THR A 24 -12.27 73.77 -42.99
N ALA A 25 -11.70 74.60 -43.86
CA ALA A 25 -10.42 74.39 -44.51
C ALA A 25 -9.24 74.93 -43.70
N ASP A 26 -9.50 75.75 -42.67
CA ASP A 26 -8.48 76.24 -41.75
C ASP A 26 -7.85 75.04 -41.04
N ALA A 27 -6.52 74.97 -41.12
CA ALA A 27 -5.73 73.92 -40.49
C ALA A 27 -6.02 73.82 -38.98
N ASN A 28 -6.32 74.95 -38.32
CA ASN A 28 -6.66 74.99 -36.90
C ASN A 28 -8.01 74.34 -36.61
N TYR A 29 -9.03 74.60 -37.45
CA TYR A 29 -10.34 73.99 -37.27
C TYR A 29 -10.29 72.49 -37.56
N LYS A 30 -9.53 72.08 -38.59
CA LYS A 30 -9.31 70.67 -38.89
C LYS A 30 -8.62 69.94 -37.74
N LEU A 31 -7.59 70.54 -37.14
CA LEU A 31 -6.93 69.98 -35.95
C LEU A 31 -7.92 69.78 -34.79
N VAL A 32 -8.76 70.77 -34.52
CA VAL A 32 -9.79 70.68 -33.46
C VAL A 32 -10.80 69.57 -33.79
N ALA A 33 -11.26 69.47 -35.04
CA ALA A 33 -12.18 68.42 -35.47
C ALA A 33 -11.56 67.01 -35.39
N ASP A 34 -10.28 66.87 -35.74
CA ASP A 34 -9.52 65.62 -35.62
C ASP A 34 -9.38 65.22 -34.14
N VAL A 35 -9.05 66.17 -33.25
CA VAL A 35 -8.97 65.94 -31.79
C VAL A 35 -10.33 65.54 -31.20
N PHE A 36 -11.43 66.18 -31.61
CA PHE A 36 -12.77 65.76 -31.16
C PHE A 36 -13.15 64.36 -31.67
N SER A 37 -12.76 64.02 -32.89
CA SER A 37 -12.99 62.69 -33.46
C SER A 37 -12.19 61.63 -32.72
N GLU A 38 -10.92 61.92 -32.40
CA GLU A 38 -10.07 61.07 -31.57
C GLU A 38 -10.63 60.91 -30.15
N PHE A 39 -11.13 61.99 -29.53
CA PHE A 39 -11.79 61.93 -28.24
C PHE A 39 -13.03 61.04 -28.24
N LEU A 40 -13.88 61.15 -29.28
CA LEU A 40 -15.06 60.29 -29.42
C LEU A 40 -14.67 58.83 -29.64
N PHE A 41 -13.61 58.57 -30.41
CA PHE A 41 -13.07 57.23 -30.61
C PHE A 41 -12.53 56.64 -29.30
N LEU A 42 -11.73 57.41 -28.54
CA LEU A 42 -11.22 57.01 -27.23
C LEU A 42 -12.35 56.75 -26.23
N LYS A 43 -13.41 57.57 -26.27
CA LYS A 43 -14.60 57.37 -25.43
C LYS A 43 -15.33 56.07 -25.76
N ASP A 44 -15.53 55.76 -27.05
CA ASP A 44 -16.14 54.50 -27.48
C ASP A 44 -15.26 53.31 -27.06
N HIS A 45 -13.95 53.41 -27.28
CA HIS A 45 -13.00 52.37 -26.89
C HIS A 45 -12.98 52.11 -25.38
N ASN A 46 -12.98 53.17 -24.56
CA ASN A 46 -13.07 53.06 -23.11
C ASN A 46 -14.42 52.44 -22.67
N SER A 47 -15.52 52.80 -23.33
CA SER A 47 -16.83 52.17 -23.08
C SER A 47 -16.80 50.67 -23.39
N ARG A 48 -16.19 50.25 -24.50
CA ARG A 48 -16.03 48.82 -24.84
C ARG A 48 -15.14 48.10 -23.83
N LEU A 49 -14.03 48.71 -23.43
CA LEU A 49 -13.13 48.14 -22.42
C LEU A 49 -13.85 47.98 -21.07
N SER A 50 -14.67 48.96 -20.68
CA SER A 50 -15.48 48.88 -19.45
C SER A 50 -16.54 47.77 -19.50
N ILE A 51 -17.14 47.54 -20.67
CA ILE A 51 -18.09 46.41 -20.85
C ILE A 51 -17.34 45.08 -20.80
N SER A 52 -16.24 44.95 -21.54
CA SER A 52 -15.43 43.72 -21.55
C SER A 52 -14.91 43.38 -20.16
N HIS A 53 -14.38 44.35 -19.40
CA HIS A 53 -13.93 44.11 -18.03
C HIS A 53 -15.07 43.65 -17.10
N ARG A 54 -16.28 44.20 -17.28
CA ARG A 54 -17.46 43.76 -16.52
C ARG A 54 -17.85 42.32 -16.86
N GLU A 55 -17.85 41.96 -18.13
CA GLU A 55 -18.14 40.60 -18.60
C GLU A 55 -17.12 39.60 -18.05
N THR A 56 -15.83 39.93 -18.12
CA THR A 56 -14.76 39.12 -17.53
C THR A 56 -14.94 38.94 -16.02
N LEU A 57 -15.30 39.99 -15.27
CA LEU A 57 -15.60 39.88 -13.84
C LEU A 57 -16.85 39.04 -13.55
N GLU A 58 -17.86 39.08 -14.42
CA GLU A 58 -19.04 38.21 -14.30
C GLU A 58 -18.71 36.75 -14.58
N GLU A 59 -17.84 36.47 -15.54
CA GLU A 59 -17.32 35.11 -15.81
C GLU A 59 -16.50 34.59 -14.63
N TYR A 60 -15.60 35.40 -14.06
CA TYR A 60 -14.87 35.02 -12.84
C TYR A 60 -15.79 34.74 -11.66
N ARG A 61 -16.86 35.51 -11.48
CA ARG A 61 -17.87 35.24 -10.44
C ARG A 61 -18.60 33.93 -10.68
N LYS A 62 -18.98 33.62 -11.92
CA LYS A 62 -19.63 32.34 -12.27
C LYS A 62 -18.68 31.18 -11.99
N PHE A 63 -17.44 31.27 -12.45
CA PHE A 63 -16.41 30.25 -12.23
C PHE A 63 -16.15 29.99 -10.75
N ARG A 64 -16.03 31.07 -9.95
CA ARG A 64 -15.89 30.96 -8.49
C ARG A 64 -17.08 30.26 -7.84
N ASN A 65 -18.31 30.61 -8.22
CA ASN A 65 -19.51 29.97 -7.67
C ASN A 65 -19.58 28.48 -8.06
N GLU A 66 -19.13 28.12 -9.27
CA GLU A 66 -19.07 26.73 -9.72
C GLU A 66 -18.01 25.93 -8.95
N LEU A 67 -16.83 26.52 -8.70
CA LEU A 67 -15.82 25.92 -7.84
C LEU A 67 -16.31 25.74 -6.39
N GLU A 68 -16.99 26.74 -5.83
CA GLU A 68 -17.58 26.65 -4.48
C GLU A 68 -18.63 25.53 -4.42
N ALA A 69 -19.48 25.40 -5.45
CA ALA A 69 -20.46 24.32 -5.54
C ALA A 69 -19.81 22.92 -5.67
N GLN A 70 -18.76 22.78 -6.50
CA GLN A 70 -18.03 21.52 -6.63
C GLN A 70 -17.32 21.15 -5.32
N LYS A 71 -16.75 22.13 -4.61
CA LYS A 71 -16.15 21.92 -3.29
C LYS A 71 -17.18 21.39 -2.30
N GLU A 72 -18.39 21.96 -2.25
CA GLU A 72 -19.46 21.48 -1.37
C GLU A 72 -19.88 20.04 -1.70
N VAL A 73 -19.91 19.66 -2.99
CA VAL A 73 -20.20 18.28 -3.42
C VAL A 73 -19.11 17.32 -2.94
N ILE A 74 -17.83 17.64 -3.19
CA ILE A 74 -16.70 16.81 -2.78
C ILE A 74 -16.65 16.66 -1.26
N GLU A 75 -16.88 17.73 -0.49
CA GLU A 75 -16.97 17.64 0.97
C GLU A 75 -18.15 16.79 1.44
N GLY A 76 -19.27 16.81 0.72
CA GLY A 76 -20.43 15.95 0.95
C GLY A 76 -20.10 14.47 0.72
N GLU A 77 -19.47 14.14 -0.40
CA GLU A 77 -19.03 12.79 -0.74
C GLU A 77 -17.98 12.26 0.23
N LYS A 78 -17.01 13.11 0.62
CA LYS A 78 -16.02 12.79 1.66
C LYS A 78 -16.69 12.42 2.98
N ARG A 79 -17.63 13.24 3.47
CA ARG A 79 -18.39 12.94 4.70
C ARG A 79 -19.20 11.65 4.59
N ALA A 80 -19.77 11.35 3.42
CA ALA A 80 -20.49 10.12 3.19
C ALA A 80 -19.57 8.88 3.24
N LEU A 81 -18.39 8.95 2.59
CA LEU A 81 -17.39 7.89 2.63
C LEU A 81 -16.81 7.68 4.04
N GLU A 82 -16.54 8.76 4.77
CA GLU A 82 -16.12 8.69 6.18
C GLU A 82 -17.17 7.96 7.03
N GLY A 83 -18.47 8.23 6.79
CA GLY A 83 -19.57 7.50 7.43
C GLY A 83 -19.55 6.00 7.13
N VAL A 84 -19.39 5.62 5.85
CA VAL A 84 -19.30 4.21 5.44
C VAL A 84 -18.09 3.52 6.08
N ILE A 85 -16.94 4.20 6.14
CA ILE A 85 -15.73 3.67 6.77
C ILE A 85 -15.98 3.45 8.27
N GLN A 86 -16.58 4.41 8.97
CA GLN A 86 -16.91 4.25 10.39
C GLN A 86 -17.86 3.09 10.65
N ASP A 87 -18.86 2.89 9.79
CA ASP A 87 -19.80 1.78 9.90
C ASP A 87 -19.11 0.43 9.63
N LYS A 88 -18.20 0.37 8.65
CA LYS A 88 -17.38 -0.83 8.41
C LYS A 88 -16.40 -1.12 9.54
N ILE A 89 -15.83 -0.11 10.18
CA ILE A 89 -15.01 -0.30 11.38
C ILE A 89 -15.83 -0.90 12.52
N LYS A 90 -17.05 -0.40 12.77
CA LYS A 90 -17.96 -0.98 13.77
C LYS A 90 -18.29 -2.44 13.45
N GLU A 91 -18.61 -2.75 12.19
CA GLU A 91 -18.88 -4.12 11.73
C GLU A 91 -17.67 -5.05 11.98
N ILE A 92 -16.45 -4.59 11.69
CA ILE A 92 -15.22 -5.37 11.96
C ILE A 92 -15.04 -5.61 13.46
N VAL A 93 -15.31 -4.61 14.31
CA VAL A 93 -15.21 -4.76 15.77
C VAL A 93 -16.22 -5.77 16.30
N GLU A 94 -17.46 -5.72 15.81
CA GLU A 94 -18.52 -6.69 16.17
C GLU A 94 -18.16 -8.11 15.71
N LEU A 95 -17.65 -8.27 14.48
CA LEU A 95 -17.20 -9.56 13.96
C LEU A 95 -16.02 -10.12 14.76
N ASN A 96 -15.06 -9.27 15.17
CA ASN A 96 -13.94 -9.69 16.00
C ASN A 96 -14.39 -10.11 17.41
N ALA A 97 -15.36 -9.39 18.00
CA ALA A 97 -15.95 -9.77 19.28
C ALA A 97 -16.70 -11.12 19.18
N ALA A 98 -17.46 -11.33 18.11
CA ALA A 98 -18.13 -12.60 17.84
C ALA A 98 -17.12 -13.74 17.63
N LYS A 99 -16.03 -13.50 16.89
CA LYS A 99 -14.95 -14.46 16.70
C LYS A 99 -14.30 -14.85 18.04
N ALA A 100 -13.95 -13.87 18.88
CA ALA A 100 -13.38 -14.14 20.19
C ALA A 100 -14.33 -14.95 21.10
N SER A 101 -15.63 -14.66 21.03
CA SER A 101 -16.65 -15.44 21.75
C SER A 101 -16.73 -16.89 21.25
N LEU A 102 -16.66 -17.11 19.94
CA LEU A 102 -16.69 -18.45 19.35
C LEU A 102 -15.42 -19.23 19.67
N GLU A 103 -14.25 -18.58 19.67
CA GLU A 103 -12.98 -19.19 20.09
C GLU A 103 -13.03 -19.63 21.57
N CYS A 104 -13.61 -18.81 22.45
CA CYS A 104 -13.84 -19.17 23.85
C CYS A 104 -14.77 -20.39 23.97
N GLN A 105 -15.91 -20.40 23.26
CA GLN A 105 -16.83 -21.53 23.25
C GLN A 105 -16.20 -22.81 22.69
N LEU A 106 -15.33 -22.69 21.69
CA LEU A 106 -14.61 -23.82 21.12
C LEU A 106 -13.63 -24.41 22.14
N GLU A 107 -12.90 -23.57 22.89
CA GLU A 107 -12.00 -24.06 23.92
C GLU A 107 -12.77 -24.69 25.10
N ASP A 108 -13.90 -24.11 25.51
CA ASP A 108 -14.77 -24.68 26.55
C ASP A 108 -15.35 -26.05 26.13
N THR A 109 -15.85 -26.15 24.89
CA THR A 109 -16.40 -27.42 24.36
C THR A 109 -15.31 -28.48 24.21
N LYS A 110 -14.12 -28.09 23.76
CA LYS A 110 -12.95 -28.98 23.70
C LYS A 110 -12.53 -29.45 25.08
N GLY A 111 -12.52 -28.57 26.09
CA GLY A 111 -12.26 -28.91 27.48
C GLY A 111 -13.30 -29.90 28.05
N SER A 112 -14.58 -29.67 27.78
CA SER A 112 -15.67 -30.59 28.16
C SER A 112 -15.52 -31.96 27.50
N LEU A 113 -15.16 -31.98 26.22
CA LEU A 113 -15.00 -33.23 25.45
C LEU A 113 -13.78 -34.04 25.92
N GLU A 114 -12.67 -33.38 26.23
CA GLU A 114 -11.51 -34.04 26.85
C GLU A 114 -11.84 -34.59 28.24
N LEU A 115 -12.64 -33.86 29.03
CA LEU A 115 -13.12 -34.34 30.33
C LEU A 115 -14.04 -35.56 30.18
N GLU A 116 -14.99 -35.52 29.24
CA GLU A 116 -15.86 -36.66 28.94
C GLU A 116 -15.07 -37.87 28.43
N LYS A 117 -14.08 -37.68 27.55
CA LYS A 117 -13.19 -38.75 27.11
C LYS A 117 -12.46 -39.39 28.29
N LYS A 118 -11.95 -38.57 29.22
CA LYS A 118 -11.28 -39.06 30.42
C LYS A 118 -12.24 -39.87 31.30
N ASN A 119 -13.45 -39.34 31.54
CA ASN A 119 -14.49 -40.03 32.31
C ASN A 119 -14.92 -41.34 31.63
N ALA A 120 -15.06 -41.35 30.31
CA ALA A 120 -15.40 -42.54 29.53
C ALA A 120 -14.28 -43.58 29.58
N ALA A 121 -13.00 -43.16 29.53
CA ALA A 121 -11.86 -44.04 29.67
C ALA A 121 -11.77 -44.65 31.09
N GLU A 122 -12.03 -43.85 32.13
CA GLU A 122 -12.12 -44.34 33.51
C GLU A 122 -13.28 -45.31 33.70
N ALA A 123 -14.47 -45.00 33.15
CA ALA A 123 -15.62 -45.91 33.16
C ALA A 123 -15.33 -47.22 32.41
N ALA A 124 -14.67 -47.15 31.25
CA ALA A 124 -14.26 -48.34 30.49
C ALA A 124 -13.23 -49.18 31.25
N ALA A 125 -12.27 -48.56 31.94
CA ALA A 125 -11.31 -49.27 32.79
C ALA A 125 -12.00 -49.96 33.97
N THR A 126 -13.01 -49.32 34.55
CA THR A 126 -13.82 -49.87 35.65
C THR A 126 -14.66 -51.05 35.16
N ALA A 127 -15.35 -50.90 34.03
CA ALA A 127 -16.12 -51.97 33.40
C ALA A 127 -15.23 -53.15 32.98
N ALA A 128 -14.01 -52.89 32.48
CA ALA A 128 -13.05 -53.95 32.15
C ALA A 128 -12.60 -54.73 33.40
N LYS A 129 -12.42 -54.04 34.53
CA LYS A 129 -12.11 -54.67 35.82
C LYS A 129 -13.29 -55.50 36.32
N GLU A 130 -14.51 -54.96 36.28
CA GLU A 130 -15.72 -55.69 36.67
C GLU A 130 -15.96 -56.91 35.78
N LEU A 131 -15.70 -56.82 34.47
CA LEU A 131 -15.74 -57.97 33.56
C LEU A 131 -14.69 -59.02 33.91
N ALA A 132 -13.48 -58.61 34.28
CA ALA A 132 -12.43 -59.54 34.71
C ALA A 132 -12.81 -60.23 36.04
N ASP A 133 -13.38 -59.49 36.99
CA ASP A 133 -13.88 -60.02 38.27
C ASP A 133 -15.08 -60.97 38.05
N LEU A 134 -15.99 -60.64 37.13
CA LEU A 134 -17.11 -61.52 36.74
C LEU A 134 -16.63 -62.77 36.01
N GLN A 135 -15.59 -62.68 35.16
CA GLN A 135 -14.99 -63.84 34.53
C GLN A 135 -14.28 -64.75 35.55
N ALA A 136 -13.59 -64.17 36.54
CA ALA A 136 -13.00 -64.89 37.65
C ALA A 136 -14.07 -65.55 38.54
N ALA A 137 -15.15 -64.84 38.85
CA ALA A 137 -16.29 -65.38 39.60
C ALA A 137 -16.99 -66.50 38.82
N LYS A 138 -17.18 -66.35 37.51
CA LYS A 138 -17.71 -67.40 36.63
C LYS A 138 -16.81 -68.63 36.63
N ALA A 139 -15.49 -68.46 36.55
CA ALA A 139 -14.54 -69.57 36.65
C ALA A 139 -14.62 -70.25 38.03
N GLY A 140 -14.78 -69.48 39.11
CA GLY A 140 -15.00 -70.01 40.46
C GLY A 140 -16.31 -70.80 40.58
N VAL A 141 -17.40 -70.32 40.00
CA VAL A 141 -18.70 -71.02 39.99
C VAL A 141 -18.66 -72.27 39.12
N GLU A 142 -17.98 -72.26 37.97
CA GLU A 142 -17.79 -73.48 37.16
C GLU A 142 -16.90 -74.50 37.87
N GLN A 143 -15.90 -74.04 38.65
CA GLN A 143 -15.09 -74.91 39.50
C GLN A 143 -15.91 -75.48 40.67
N GLU A 144 -16.71 -74.67 41.38
CA GLU A 144 -17.64 -75.15 42.41
C GLU A 144 -18.68 -76.10 41.82
N LYS A 145 -19.18 -75.84 40.61
CA LYS A 145 -20.09 -76.74 39.91
C LYS A 145 -19.41 -78.06 39.58
N ALA A 146 -18.16 -78.06 39.14
CA ALA A 146 -17.37 -79.27 38.92
C ALA A 146 -17.12 -80.02 40.24
N ASP A 147 -16.85 -79.31 41.33
CA ASP A 147 -16.66 -79.89 42.67
C ASP A 147 -17.99 -80.44 43.23
N VAL A 148 -19.12 -79.80 42.95
CA VAL A 148 -20.48 -80.27 43.29
C VAL A 148 -20.91 -81.44 42.41
N GLU A 149 -20.58 -81.46 41.12
CA GLU A 149 -20.80 -82.61 40.24
C GLU A 149 -19.91 -83.79 40.65
N ALA A 150 -18.67 -83.54 41.07
CA ALA A 150 -17.79 -84.56 41.65
C ALA A 150 -18.30 -85.05 43.01
N ALA A 151 -18.85 -84.16 43.85
CA ALA A 151 -19.47 -84.53 45.12
C ALA A 151 -20.81 -85.24 44.92
N ALA A 152 -21.58 -84.91 43.89
CA ALA A 152 -22.81 -85.61 43.50
C ALA A 152 -22.51 -86.99 42.90
N ALA A 153 -21.42 -87.13 42.13
CA ALA A 153 -20.93 -88.43 41.66
C ALA A 153 -20.42 -89.29 42.84
N ALA A 154 -19.70 -88.71 43.80
CA ALA A 154 -19.28 -89.41 45.02
C ALA A 154 -20.46 -89.74 45.95
N ALA A 155 -21.48 -88.89 46.02
CA ALA A 155 -22.72 -89.16 46.76
C ALA A 155 -23.58 -90.22 46.06
N ALA A 156 -23.58 -90.29 44.73
CA ALA A 156 -24.21 -91.36 43.96
C ALA A 156 -23.48 -92.70 44.14
N GLU A 157 -22.15 -92.70 44.24
CA GLU A 157 -21.36 -93.90 44.56
C GLU A 157 -21.57 -94.36 46.01
N LYS A 158 -21.73 -93.42 46.95
CA LYS A 158 -22.07 -93.71 48.35
C LYS A 158 -23.53 -94.19 48.52
N ALA A 159 -24.47 -93.64 47.76
CA ALA A 159 -25.87 -94.10 47.72
C ALA A 159 -26.00 -95.47 47.03
N SER A 160 -25.16 -95.78 46.03
CA SER A 160 -25.02 -97.11 45.44
C SER A 160 -24.52 -98.15 46.46
N GLY A 161 -23.57 -97.77 47.33
CA GLY A 161 -23.09 -98.60 48.44
C GLY A 161 -24.11 -98.82 49.56
N GLU A 162 -24.89 -97.79 49.92
CA GLU A 162 -25.92 -97.87 50.97
C GLU A 162 -27.20 -98.60 50.49
N ILE A 163 -27.54 -98.56 49.19
CA ILE A 163 -28.62 -99.37 48.62
C ILE A 163 -28.23 -100.85 48.55
N ALA A 164 -26.95 -101.19 48.32
CA ALA A 164 -26.46 -102.56 48.40
C ALA A 164 -26.48 -103.13 49.85
N ALA A 165 -26.17 -102.30 50.85
CA ALA A 165 -26.25 -102.67 52.27
C ALA A 165 -27.71 -102.78 52.79
N LEU A 166 -28.67 -102.05 52.19
CA LEU A 166 -30.10 -102.15 52.50
C LEU A 166 -30.80 -103.33 51.81
N THR A 167 -30.21 -103.93 50.76
CA THR A 167 -30.66 -105.21 50.19
C THR A 167 -30.20 -106.44 50.98
N GLU A 168 -29.04 -106.37 51.65
CA GLU A 168 -28.55 -107.47 52.51
C GLU A 168 -29.26 -107.52 53.88
N THR A 169 -29.76 -106.37 54.38
CA THR A 169 -30.51 -106.28 55.64
C THR A 169 -32.03 -106.55 55.49
N LYS A 170 -32.54 -106.58 54.25
CA LYS A 170 -33.92 -106.99 53.94
C LYS A 170 -34.07 -108.53 53.84
N GLU A 171 -33.00 -109.24 53.47
CA GLU A 171 -32.99 -110.72 53.39
C GLU A 171 -32.82 -111.39 54.78
N GLY A 172 -32.29 -110.67 55.78
CA GLY A 172 -32.23 -111.15 57.18
C GLY A 172 -33.54 -110.98 57.98
N LEU A 173 -34.44 -110.09 57.54
CA LEU A 173 -35.67 -109.74 58.29
C LEU A 173 -36.89 -110.61 57.91
N GLU A 174 -36.84 -111.31 56.78
CA GLU A 174 -37.80 -112.35 56.38
C GLU A 174 -37.53 -113.71 57.08
N ALA A 175 -36.31 -113.94 57.57
CA ALA A 175 -35.94 -115.17 58.30
C ALA A 175 -36.31 -115.16 59.80
N TRP A 176 -36.53 -113.99 60.41
CA TRP A 176 -36.95 -113.87 61.81
C TRP A 176 -38.49 -113.92 61.98
N LYS A 177 -39.24 -113.70 60.89
CA LYS A 177 -40.71 -113.76 60.87
C LYS A 177 -41.26 -115.19 60.85
N ALA A 178 -40.47 -116.17 60.37
CA ALA A 178 -40.83 -117.58 60.38
C ALA A 178 -40.60 -118.29 61.74
N GLN A 179 -39.88 -117.64 62.68
CA GLN A 179 -39.54 -118.21 63.99
C GLN A 179 -40.43 -117.66 65.13
N ALA A 180 -41.28 -116.67 64.87
CA ALA A 180 -42.21 -116.09 65.86
C ALA A 180 -43.66 -116.59 65.71
N GLU A 181 -43.98 -117.37 64.68
CA GLU A 181 -45.30 -118.02 64.47
C GLU A 181 -45.36 -119.48 64.96
N ALA A 182 -44.24 -120.02 65.47
CA ALA A 182 -44.15 -121.40 65.96
C ALA A 182 -44.42 -121.57 67.46
N ASP A 183 -44.43 -120.49 68.27
CA ASP A 183 -44.43 -120.58 69.74
C ASP A 183 -45.65 -119.91 70.44
N ALA A 184 -46.78 -119.77 69.75
CA ALA A 184 -47.98 -119.12 70.30
C ALA A 184 -49.30 -119.91 70.17
N GLU A 185 -49.28 -121.25 70.04
CA GLU A 185 -50.51 -122.07 70.04
C GLU A 185 -50.41 -123.44 70.78
N VAL A 186 -49.42 -123.68 71.66
CA VAL A 186 -49.33 -124.98 72.38
C VAL A 186 -49.07 -124.88 73.89
N ALA A 187 -49.37 -123.75 74.53
CA ALA A 187 -49.49 -123.72 76.00
C ALA A 187 -50.62 -122.80 76.47
N LYS A 188 -51.83 -123.07 75.96
CA LYS A 188 -53.04 -122.91 76.76
C LYS A 188 -52.91 -123.79 78.00
N LYS A 189 -52.34 -123.20 79.05
CA LYS A 189 -52.76 -123.37 80.45
C LYS A 189 -52.65 -124.81 80.96
N GLU A 190 -51.54 -125.09 81.64
CA GLU A 190 -51.55 -126.06 82.74
C GLU A 190 -52.72 -125.75 83.70
N ILE A 191 -53.14 -126.77 84.45
CA ILE A 191 -54.28 -126.82 85.39
C ILE A 191 -55.53 -127.44 84.75
N ALA A 192 -55.53 -128.77 84.70
CA ALA A 192 -56.05 -129.47 85.87
C ALA A 192 -55.43 -130.86 85.91
N ASP A 193 -54.35 -130.98 86.67
CA ASP A 193 -54.25 -132.14 87.54
C ASP A 193 -55.63 -132.36 88.16
N LEU A 194 -56.27 -133.44 87.76
CA LEU A 194 -56.50 -134.59 88.59
C LEU A 194 -57.66 -135.34 87.92
N GLN A 195 -57.53 -136.58 87.58
CA GLN A 195 -56.39 -137.46 87.62
C GLN A 195 -56.94 -138.66 86.91
N GLU A 196 -56.07 -139.30 86.16
CA GLU A 196 -56.07 -140.74 86.16
C GLU A 196 -57.41 -141.34 85.78
N ALA A 197 -57.64 -141.19 84.49
CA ALA A 197 -58.11 -142.29 83.71
C ALA A 197 -59.42 -142.90 84.23
N LYS A 198 -60.44 -142.73 83.41
CA LYS A 198 -60.49 -143.60 82.24
C LYS A 198 -61.95 -143.77 81.93
N ALA A 199 -62.22 -143.46 80.68
CA ALA A 199 -63.29 -144.02 79.93
C ALA A 199 -64.69 -143.65 80.39
N ALA A 200 -65.40 -143.25 79.35
CA ALA A 200 -66.82 -143.37 79.22
C ALA A 200 -67.59 -142.24 79.89
N VAL A 201 -67.82 -141.16 79.14
CA VAL A 201 -68.92 -141.14 78.14
C VAL A 201 -70.22 -140.95 78.90
N GLU A 202 -70.60 -139.70 79.06
CA GLU A 202 -71.81 -139.16 78.44
C GLU A 202 -72.02 -137.74 78.94
N GLN A 203 -72.55 -136.89 78.07
CA GLN A 203 -73.22 -135.63 78.43
C GLN A 203 -72.33 -134.46 78.93
N ALA A 204 -71.73 -133.66 78.07
CA ALA A 204 -72.36 -132.62 77.22
C ALA A 204 -72.98 -131.42 77.98
N LYS A 205 -72.62 -130.24 77.45
CA LYS A 205 -73.54 -129.13 77.09
C LYS A 205 -73.77 -128.02 78.13
N LYS A 206 -73.01 -126.92 77.99
CA LYS A 206 -73.42 -125.50 77.88
C LYS A 206 -72.29 -124.58 78.37
N GLU A 207 -71.64 -123.83 77.46
CA GLU A 207 -71.82 -122.36 77.27
C GLU A 207 -70.87 -121.56 78.21
N GLY A 208 -70.15 -120.48 77.85
CA GLY A 208 -70.07 -119.71 76.61
C GLY A 208 -70.61 -118.28 76.73
N GLU A 209 -70.03 -117.36 77.52
CA GLU A 209 -70.54 -115.97 77.51
C GLU A 209 -69.58 -114.77 77.67
N ASP A 210 -68.39 -114.81 78.31
CA ASP A 210 -67.72 -113.54 78.64
C ASP A 210 -66.37 -113.26 77.92
N ALA A 211 -66.43 -112.80 76.67
CA ALA A 211 -65.26 -112.41 75.86
C ALA A 211 -65.46 -111.13 75.02
N ALA A 212 -65.97 -110.03 75.61
CA ALA A 212 -66.29 -108.81 74.85
C ALA A 212 -65.74 -107.46 75.37
N GLU A 213 -65.07 -107.38 76.54
CA GLU A 213 -64.79 -106.04 77.14
C GLU A 213 -63.37 -105.49 76.95
N ALA A 214 -62.41 -106.25 76.40
CA ALA A 214 -61.01 -105.79 76.30
C ALA A 214 -60.63 -105.07 74.97
N ALA A 215 -61.53 -105.01 73.98
CA ALA A 215 -61.21 -104.49 72.64
C ALA A 215 -61.40 -102.96 72.45
N ALA A 216 -61.92 -102.23 73.44
CA ALA A 216 -62.28 -100.82 73.30
C ALA A 216 -61.14 -99.81 73.59
N ALA A 217 -60.05 -100.21 74.24
CA ALA A 217 -58.99 -99.28 74.66
C ALA A 217 -57.92 -98.98 73.59
N THR A 218 -57.74 -99.85 72.58
CA THR A 218 -56.69 -99.71 71.56
C THR A 218 -57.08 -98.83 70.36
N ALA A 219 -58.37 -98.57 70.13
CA ALA A 219 -58.83 -97.74 69.01
C ALA A 219 -58.71 -96.21 69.25
N ALA A 220 -58.56 -95.76 70.50
CA ALA A 220 -58.51 -94.33 70.83
C ALA A 220 -57.12 -93.67 70.59
N ALA A 221 -56.04 -94.46 70.53
CA ALA A 221 -54.67 -93.93 70.35
C ALA A 221 -54.30 -93.68 68.87
N GLU A 222 -54.92 -94.39 67.92
CA GLU A 222 -54.63 -94.26 66.49
C GLU A 222 -55.32 -93.06 65.83
N ILE A 223 -56.50 -92.66 66.34
CA ILE A 223 -57.27 -91.50 65.85
C ILE A 223 -56.55 -90.18 66.17
N ALA A 224 -55.92 -90.07 67.35
CA ALA A 224 -55.19 -88.85 67.75
C ALA A 224 -53.90 -88.61 66.93
N SER A 225 -53.25 -89.68 66.44
CA SER A 225 -52.05 -89.59 65.60
C SER A 225 -52.37 -89.09 64.17
N LEU A 226 -53.49 -89.54 63.60
CA LEU A 226 -53.91 -89.16 62.26
C LEU A 226 -54.48 -87.73 62.19
N GLU A 227 -55.11 -87.22 63.25
CA GLU A 227 -55.55 -85.82 63.33
C GLU A 227 -54.37 -84.85 63.44
N GLY A 228 -53.29 -85.22 64.13
CA GLY A 228 -52.05 -84.43 64.18
C GLY A 228 -51.35 -84.32 62.82
N ALA A 229 -51.28 -85.42 62.07
CA ALA A 229 -50.68 -85.45 60.72
C ALA A 229 -51.51 -84.67 59.68
N LYS A 230 -52.83 -84.61 59.84
CA LYS A 230 -53.70 -83.80 58.98
C LYS A 230 -53.50 -82.30 59.22
N ALA A 231 -53.36 -81.89 60.47
CA ALA A 231 -53.13 -80.49 60.83
C ALA A 231 -51.79 -79.97 60.29
N THR A 232 -50.71 -80.77 60.35
CA THR A 232 -49.41 -80.40 59.77
C THR A 232 -49.46 -80.29 58.24
N LEU A 233 -50.13 -81.21 57.54
CA LEU A 233 -50.28 -81.14 56.08
C LEU A 233 -51.13 -79.94 55.64
N GLU A 234 -52.16 -79.55 56.38
CA GLU A 234 -52.94 -78.34 56.06
C GLU A 234 -52.11 -77.06 56.27
N THR A 235 -51.25 -77.01 57.29
CA THR A 235 -50.32 -75.87 57.48
C THR A 235 -49.23 -75.82 56.40
N GLU A 236 -48.71 -76.96 55.94
CA GLU A 236 -47.74 -77.01 54.84
C GLU A 236 -48.37 -76.64 53.50
N LYS A 237 -49.62 -77.07 53.25
CA LYS A 237 -50.38 -76.68 52.06
C LYS A 237 -50.61 -75.17 52.03
N ALA A 238 -51.05 -74.57 53.14
CA ALA A 238 -51.22 -73.12 53.23
C ALA A 238 -49.89 -72.37 53.02
N ALA A 239 -48.79 -72.86 53.61
CA ALA A 239 -47.47 -72.27 53.43
C ALA A 239 -46.95 -72.40 51.98
N LEU A 240 -47.30 -73.46 51.26
CA LEU A 240 -46.97 -73.63 49.85
C LEU A 240 -47.84 -72.75 48.94
N GLU A 241 -49.12 -72.58 49.27
CA GLU A 241 -50.02 -71.65 48.56
C GLU A 241 -49.54 -70.19 48.71
N ASP A 242 -49.12 -69.77 49.90
CA ASP A 242 -48.53 -68.44 50.11
C ASP A 242 -47.20 -68.25 49.36
N LYS A 243 -46.34 -69.28 49.34
CA LYS A 243 -45.09 -69.24 48.56
C LYS A 243 -45.36 -69.16 47.06
N LEU A 244 -46.36 -69.89 46.58
CA LEU A 244 -46.76 -69.85 45.17
C LEU A 244 -47.32 -68.48 44.80
N GLN A 245 -48.15 -67.89 45.66
CA GLN A 245 -48.70 -66.56 45.41
C GLN A 245 -47.62 -65.47 45.43
N ASN A 246 -46.65 -65.57 46.34
CA ASN A 246 -45.50 -64.68 46.38
C ASN A 246 -44.64 -64.80 45.11
N ALA A 247 -44.38 -66.03 44.66
CA ALA A 247 -43.65 -66.26 43.41
C ALA A 247 -44.41 -65.73 42.18
N ILE A 248 -45.75 -65.85 42.14
CA ILE A 248 -46.59 -65.27 41.08
C ILE A 248 -46.47 -63.75 41.07
N ASN A 249 -46.53 -63.11 42.24
CA ASN A 249 -46.40 -61.65 42.34
C ASN A 249 -44.99 -61.18 41.93
N GLU A 250 -43.95 -61.93 42.29
CA GLU A 250 -42.56 -61.65 41.92
C GLU A 250 -42.35 -61.80 40.41
N ILE A 251 -42.90 -62.85 39.79
CA ILE A 251 -42.89 -63.02 38.33
C ILE A 251 -43.60 -61.87 37.63
N ALA A 252 -44.77 -61.44 38.11
CA ALA A 252 -45.49 -60.30 37.54
C ALA A 252 -44.68 -58.99 37.65
N SER A 253 -44.00 -58.77 38.79
CA SER A 253 -43.10 -57.63 39.00
C SER A 253 -41.90 -57.66 38.04
N LEU A 254 -41.29 -58.83 37.86
CA LEU A 254 -40.16 -59.01 36.96
C LEU A 254 -40.58 -58.86 35.49
N GLN A 255 -41.77 -59.31 35.12
CA GLN A 255 -42.34 -59.08 33.79
C GLN A 255 -42.56 -57.59 33.51
N SER A 256 -43.15 -56.84 34.45
CA SER A 256 -43.30 -55.39 34.34
C SER A 256 -41.95 -54.69 34.21
N THR A 257 -40.97 -55.09 35.01
CA THR A 257 -39.61 -54.52 34.96
C THR A 257 -38.93 -54.83 33.61
N LEU A 258 -39.11 -56.04 33.08
CA LEU A 258 -38.60 -56.42 31.76
C LEU A 258 -39.24 -55.58 30.64
N GLU A 259 -40.55 -55.33 30.70
CA GLU A 259 -41.22 -54.48 29.73
C GLU A 259 -40.72 -53.03 29.76
N GLU A 260 -40.54 -52.45 30.95
CA GLU A 260 -39.94 -51.12 31.11
C GLU A 260 -38.52 -51.05 30.57
N ARG A 261 -37.68 -52.04 30.88
CA ARG A 261 -36.30 -52.10 30.37
C ARG A 261 -36.25 -52.31 28.86
N ASN A 262 -37.15 -53.11 28.31
CA ASN A 262 -37.25 -53.28 26.86
C ASN A 262 -37.68 -51.98 26.16
N ALA A 263 -38.59 -51.21 26.76
CA ALA A 263 -38.97 -49.89 26.25
C ALA A 263 -37.81 -48.89 26.33
N GLU A 264 -37.04 -48.90 27.42
CA GLU A 264 -35.84 -48.08 27.59
C GLU A 264 -34.76 -48.44 26.56
N ILE A 265 -34.50 -49.74 26.34
CA ILE A 265 -33.57 -50.22 25.32
C ILE A 265 -34.02 -49.75 23.93
N ALA A 266 -35.30 -49.87 23.60
CA ALA A 266 -35.82 -49.40 22.32
C ALA A 266 -35.65 -47.87 22.14
N SER A 267 -35.86 -47.10 23.21
CA SER A 267 -35.63 -45.65 23.21
C SER A 267 -34.15 -45.30 23.01
N LEU A 268 -33.25 -45.97 23.73
CA LEU A 268 -31.80 -45.76 23.60
C LEU A 268 -31.29 -46.16 22.22
N GLN A 269 -31.82 -47.25 21.64
CA GLN A 269 -31.50 -47.64 20.26
C GLN A 269 -31.95 -46.58 19.25
N ALA A 270 -33.13 -45.98 19.44
CA ALA A 270 -33.61 -44.90 18.58
C ALA A 270 -32.75 -43.64 18.71
N GLN A 271 -32.34 -43.26 19.93
CA GLN A 271 -31.44 -42.13 20.18
C GLN A 271 -30.05 -42.38 19.58
N LEU A 272 -29.47 -43.57 19.77
CA LEU A 272 -28.19 -43.95 19.21
C LEU A 272 -28.21 -43.86 17.67
N LYS A 273 -29.31 -44.29 17.04
CA LYS A 273 -29.49 -44.17 15.60
C LYS A 273 -29.56 -42.72 15.15
N ALA A 274 -30.34 -41.88 15.86
CA ALA A 274 -30.47 -40.46 15.54
C ALA A 274 -29.14 -39.70 15.72
N GLU A 275 -28.37 -40.01 16.77
CA GLU A 275 -27.03 -39.45 16.94
C GLU A 275 -26.04 -39.98 15.90
N GLY A 276 -26.15 -41.25 15.49
CA GLY A 276 -25.39 -41.79 14.37
C GLY A 276 -25.63 -41.01 13.07
N GLU A 277 -26.91 -40.78 12.73
CA GLU A 277 -27.29 -39.97 11.55
C GLU A 277 -26.81 -38.51 11.66
N ARG A 278 -26.82 -37.94 12.87
CA ARG A 278 -26.30 -36.59 13.13
C ARG A 278 -24.78 -36.51 13.00
N ALA A 279 -24.06 -37.52 13.50
CA ALA A 279 -22.61 -37.63 13.36
C ALA A 279 -22.21 -37.80 11.89
N ASP A 280 -22.91 -38.65 11.14
CA ASP A 280 -22.68 -38.83 9.69
C ASP A 280 -22.92 -37.53 8.91
N ALA A 281 -23.98 -36.79 9.25
CA ALA A 281 -24.25 -35.48 8.65
C ALA A 281 -23.17 -34.44 8.99
N ALA A 282 -22.66 -34.45 10.23
CA ALA A 282 -21.57 -33.57 10.64
C ALA A 282 -20.26 -33.92 9.93
N ILE A 283 -19.95 -35.20 9.74
CA ILE A 283 -18.80 -35.68 8.98
C ILE A 283 -18.91 -35.22 7.52
N ALA A 284 -20.05 -35.46 6.86
CA ALA A 284 -20.27 -35.03 5.48
C ALA A 284 -20.18 -33.50 5.32
N HIS A 285 -20.64 -32.74 6.32
CA HIS A 285 -20.49 -31.29 6.34
C HIS A 285 -19.02 -30.87 6.53
N GLY A 286 -18.29 -31.56 7.41
CA GLY A 286 -16.86 -31.36 7.64
C GLY A 286 -16.04 -31.63 6.37
N GLU A 287 -16.29 -32.73 5.67
CA GLU A 287 -15.66 -33.05 4.38
C GLU A 287 -15.95 -31.97 3.31
N LYS A 288 -17.19 -31.47 3.27
CA LYS A 288 -17.57 -30.38 2.36
C LYS A 288 -16.86 -29.06 2.69
N LEU A 289 -16.68 -28.75 3.98
CA LEU A 289 -15.93 -27.57 4.40
C LEU A 289 -14.43 -27.74 4.08
N GLN A 290 -13.86 -28.92 4.31
CA GLN A 290 -12.47 -29.21 3.97
C GLN A 290 -12.23 -29.06 2.48
N SER A 291 -13.10 -29.62 1.63
CA SER A 291 -13.02 -29.45 0.18
C SER A 291 -13.07 -27.97 -0.23
N LYS A 292 -13.93 -27.15 0.39
CA LYS A 292 -13.97 -25.71 0.12
C LYS A 292 -12.71 -24.98 0.59
N LEU A 293 -12.16 -25.37 1.74
CA LEU A 293 -10.92 -24.80 2.26
C LEU A 293 -9.75 -25.12 1.32
N ASP A 294 -9.68 -26.34 0.82
CA ASP A 294 -8.67 -26.77 -0.14
C ASP A 294 -8.82 -26.02 -1.47
N ASP A 295 -10.05 -25.88 -1.99
CA ASP A 295 -10.35 -25.12 -3.21
C ASP A 295 -9.97 -23.64 -3.07
N THR A 296 -10.32 -23.00 -1.96
CA THR A 296 -10.00 -21.59 -1.71
C THR A 296 -8.51 -21.36 -1.50
N THR A 297 -7.81 -22.29 -0.83
CA THR A 297 -6.35 -22.25 -0.68
C THR A 297 -5.67 -22.42 -2.03
N HIS A 298 -6.15 -23.35 -2.87
CA HIS A 298 -5.64 -23.52 -4.22
C HIS A 298 -5.82 -22.27 -5.08
N MET A 299 -7.02 -21.66 -5.04
CA MET A 299 -7.31 -20.41 -5.75
C MET A 299 -6.43 -19.26 -5.24
N LEU A 300 -6.23 -19.14 -3.93
CA LEU A 300 -5.37 -18.12 -3.34
C LEU A 300 -3.93 -18.27 -3.84
N ASN A 301 -3.38 -19.48 -3.80
CA ASN A 301 -2.04 -19.77 -4.33
C ASN A 301 -1.95 -19.44 -5.82
N GLN A 302 -2.93 -19.85 -6.63
CA GLN A 302 -2.96 -19.55 -8.06
C GLN A 302 -3.01 -18.04 -8.34
N THR A 303 -3.83 -17.30 -7.59
CA THR A 303 -3.90 -15.83 -7.73
C THR A 303 -2.63 -15.14 -7.25
N THR A 304 -1.98 -15.66 -6.21
CA THR A 304 -0.70 -15.15 -5.69
C THR A 304 0.42 -15.37 -6.70
N ASP A 305 0.52 -16.56 -7.28
CA ASP A 305 1.49 -16.86 -8.34
C ASP A 305 1.28 -15.98 -9.58
N ARG A 306 0.02 -15.76 -9.95
CA ARG A 306 -0.33 -14.86 -11.06
C ARG A 306 0.06 -13.41 -10.75
N LEU A 307 -0.20 -12.95 -9.54
CA LEU A 307 0.16 -11.59 -9.10
C LEU A 307 1.68 -11.41 -9.09
N GLN A 308 2.42 -12.35 -8.48
CA GLN A 308 3.89 -12.35 -8.54
C GLN A 308 4.42 -12.39 -9.97
N GLY A 309 3.76 -13.15 -10.86
CA GLY A 309 4.09 -13.17 -12.29
C GLY A 309 3.92 -11.81 -12.95
N LEU A 310 2.87 -11.06 -12.61
CA LEU A 310 2.64 -9.70 -13.10
C LEU A 310 3.63 -8.69 -12.50
N GLU A 311 3.97 -8.83 -11.22
CA GLU A 311 4.92 -7.95 -10.54
C GLU A 311 6.33 -8.03 -11.11
N ARG A 312 6.72 -9.16 -11.74
CA ARG A 312 8.02 -9.28 -12.44
C ARG A 312 8.15 -8.37 -13.68
N TYR A 313 7.06 -7.83 -14.20
CA TYR A 313 7.08 -6.90 -15.33
C TYR A 313 7.22 -5.43 -14.90
N ARG A 314 7.43 -5.16 -13.61
CA ARG A 314 7.76 -3.82 -13.09
C ARG A 314 9.02 -3.90 -12.24
N ILE A 315 9.76 -2.80 -12.19
CA ILE A 315 10.79 -2.61 -11.18
C ILE A 315 10.17 -2.01 -9.92
N GLU A 316 10.72 -2.33 -8.76
CA GLU A 316 10.33 -1.65 -7.52
C GLU A 316 10.95 -0.24 -7.50
N LEU A 317 10.11 0.78 -7.32
CA LEU A 317 10.57 2.15 -7.17
C LEU A 317 11.03 2.39 -5.73
N MET A 318 12.11 3.15 -5.58
CA MET A 318 12.76 3.37 -4.29
C MET A 318 12.13 4.56 -3.57
N CYS A 319 11.76 4.35 -2.30
CA CYS A 319 11.31 5.42 -1.41
C CYS A 319 12.49 5.92 -0.57
N GLU A 320 13.35 6.76 -1.15
CA GLU A 320 14.48 7.40 -0.44
C GLU A 320 14.09 8.81 0.04
N PRO A 321 14.72 9.33 1.11
CA PRO A 321 14.47 10.69 1.57
C PRO A 321 14.95 11.72 0.55
N GLU A 322 14.25 12.86 0.50
CA GLU A 322 14.49 13.98 -0.42
C GLU A 322 15.97 14.43 -0.46
N ASP A 323 16.63 14.53 0.70
CA ASP A 323 18.04 14.88 0.84
C ASP A 323 18.99 14.03 -0.03
N THR A 324 18.62 12.77 -0.28
CA THR A 324 19.41 11.88 -1.14
C THR A 324 19.40 12.40 -2.58
N TYR A 325 18.24 12.83 -3.07
CA TYR A 325 18.10 13.39 -4.40
C TYR A 325 18.72 14.78 -4.50
N VAL A 326 18.62 15.61 -3.45
CA VAL A 326 19.34 16.90 -3.35
C VAL A 326 20.84 16.70 -3.54
N GLN A 327 21.46 15.75 -2.82
CA GLN A 327 22.90 15.46 -2.94
C GLN A 327 23.27 14.96 -4.35
N VAL A 328 22.40 14.15 -4.97
CA VAL A 328 22.60 13.67 -6.34
C VAL A 328 22.58 14.84 -7.33
N LEU A 329 21.62 15.75 -7.18
CA LEU A 329 21.46 16.94 -8.02
C LEU A 329 22.60 17.95 -7.83
N ASP A 330 23.00 18.21 -6.59
CA ASP A 330 24.13 19.07 -6.25
C ASP A 330 25.44 18.55 -6.87
N LYS A 331 25.66 17.23 -6.82
CA LYS A 331 26.82 16.61 -7.47
C LYS A 331 26.81 16.84 -9.00
N ILE A 332 25.65 16.75 -9.65
CA ILE A 332 25.52 17.04 -11.09
C ILE A 332 25.85 18.51 -11.34
N TRP A 333 25.22 19.42 -10.61
CA TRP A 333 25.40 20.86 -10.72
C TRP A 333 26.86 21.27 -10.51
N THR A 334 27.47 20.89 -9.37
CA THR A 334 28.85 21.21 -9.00
C THR A 334 29.84 20.74 -10.06
N THR A 335 29.62 19.55 -10.64
CA THR A 335 30.48 19.02 -11.72
C THR A 335 30.38 19.88 -12.98
N ILE A 336 29.17 20.29 -13.36
CA ILE A 336 28.91 21.10 -14.55
C ILE A 336 29.45 22.53 -14.39
N VAL A 337 29.17 23.19 -13.27
CA VAL A 337 29.60 24.57 -13.04
C VAL A 337 31.11 24.66 -12.99
N THR A 338 31.78 23.73 -12.29
CA THR A 338 33.26 23.67 -12.24
C THR A 338 33.88 23.52 -13.63
N LEU A 339 33.29 22.69 -14.50
CA LEU A 339 33.75 22.51 -15.87
C LEU A 339 33.60 23.80 -16.70
N VAL A 340 32.42 24.43 -16.65
CA VAL A 340 32.14 25.62 -17.46
C VAL A 340 32.97 26.81 -16.98
N GLU A 341 33.07 27.02 -15.66
CA GLU A 341 33.94 28.05 -15.09
C GLU A 341 35.40 27.82 -15.49
N GLY A 342 35.91 26.59 -15.34
CA GLY A 342 37.28 26.25 -15.71
C GLY A 342 37.61 26.57 -17.17
N ALA A 343 36.63 26.46 -18.08
CA ALA A 343 36.81 26.73 -19.50
C ALA A 343 36.63 28.22 -19.89
N PHE A 344 35.70 28.94 -19.26
CA PHE A 344 35.30 30.29 -19.69
C PHE A 344 35.72 31.43 -18.75
N ARG A 345 36.28 31.12 -17.58
CA ARG A 345 36.89 32.08 -16.66
C ARG A 345 38.22 32.66 -17.16
N PRO A 346 39.11 31.88 -17.81
CA PRO A 346 40.31 32.44 -18.43
C PRO A 346 39.99 33.47 -19.52
N ASP A 347 40.93 34.37 -19.80
CA ASP A 347 40.80 35.32 -20.90
C ASP A 347 40.75 34.59 -22.24
N ILE A 348 39.75 34.93 -23.05
CA ILE A 348 39.66 34.48 -24.45
C ILE A 348 40.51 35.42 -25.31
N ASP A 349 41.15 34.91 -26.35
CA ASP A 349 41.94 35.70 -27.29
C ASP A 349 41.12 36.85 -27.89
N GLU A 350 41.66 38.07 -27.88
CA GLU A 350 40.96 39.28 -28.32
C GLU A 350 40.53 39.19 -29.81
N ASN A 351 41.25 38.43 -30.64
CA ASN A 351 40.86 38.19 -32.03
C ASN A 351 39.57 37.37 -32.13
N ILE A 352 39.39 36.38 -31.26
CA ILE A 352 38.16 35.57 -31.18
C ILE A 352 37.01 36.43 -30.66
N LEU A 353 37.26 37.26 -29.64
CA LEU A 353 36.27 38.17 -29.09
C LEU A 353 35.78 39.18 -30.13
N ALA A 354 36.71 39.74 -30.91
CA ALA A 354 36.43 40.74 -31.93
C ALA A 354 35.66 40.19 -33.15
N ASP A 355 35.75 38.89 -33.45
CA ASP A 355 35.06 38.27 -34.58
C ASP A 355 33.60 37.94 -34.22
N PRO A 356 32.59 38.63 -34.81
CA PRO A 356 31.18 38.35 -34.53
C PRO A 356 30.74 36.94 -34.96
N SER A 357 31.42 36.32 -35.92
CA SER A 357 31.05 35.00 -36.44
C SER A 357 31.20 33.91 -35.35
N CYS A 358 32.22 34.03 -34.50
CA CYS A 358 32.46 33.11 -33.38
C CYS A 358 31.29 33.04 -32.38
N TRP A 359 30.48 34.09 -32.31
CA TRP A 359 29.35 34.19 -31.38
C TRP A 359 28.01 33.79 -31.97
N THR A 360 27.96 33.57 -33.28
CA THR A 360 26.70 33.39 -34.01
C THR A 360 25.95 32.16 -33.51
N ASN A 361 26.64 31.03 -33.33
CA ASN A 361 26.02 29.78 -32.86
C ASN A 361 25.40 29.97 -31.48
N LEU A 362 26.16 30.49 -30.50
CA LEU A 362 25.67 30.73 -29.15
C LEU A 362 24.49 31.72 -29.12
N ARG A 363 24.61 32.88 -29.79
CA ARG A 363 23.55 33.92 -29.79
C ARG A 363 22.25 33.50 -30.45
N THR A 364 22.33 32.62 -31.45
CA THR A 364 21.16 32.13 -32.20
C THR A 364 20.61 30.80 -31.69
N SER A 365 21.22 30.26 -30.62
CA SER A 365 20.85 29.00 -30.01
C SER A 365 19.35 28.95 -29.68
N PRO A 366 18.63 27.88 -30.04
CA PRO A 366 17.23 27.72 -29.67
C PRO A 366 17.03 27.70 -28.14
N TYR A 367 18.06 27.26 -27.40
CA TYR A 367 18.02 27.18 -25.94
C TYR A 367 17.95 28.55 -25.26
N LEU A 368 18.48 29.61 -25.88
CA LEU A 368 18.44 30.96 -25.31
C LEU A 368 17.24 31.79 -25.82
N LYS A 369 16.57 31.37 -26.90
CA LYS A 369 15.45 32.11 -27.50
C LYS A 369 14.19 32.11 -26.66
N ASN A 370 13.92 31.00 -25.97
CA ASN A 370 12.69 30.81 -25.20
C ASN A 370 12.84 31.21 -23.73
N ALA A 371 14.02 31.68 -23.33
CA ALA A 371 14.38 31.79 -21.94
C ALA A 371 13.85 33.07 -21.26
N THR A 372 13.72 34.17 -22.00
CA THR A 372 13.02 35.41 -21.60
C THR A 372 12.83 36.32 -22.82
N GLN A 373 11.96 37.34 -22.72
CA GLN A 373 11.81 38.39 -23.75
C GLN A 373 13.09 39.20 -24.01
N LEU A 374 14.08 39.12 -23.12
CA LEU A 374 15.33 39.88 -23.16
C LEU A 374 16.50 38.93 -23.44
N GLN A 375 17.13 39.07 -24.60
CA GLN A 375 18.31 38.30 -24.95
C GLN A 375 19.46 38.59 -23.97
N ILE A 376 20.07 37.53 -23.39
CA ILE A 376 21.23 37.65 -22.51
C ILE A 376 22.33 38.50 -23.17
N PRO A 377 22.84 39.56 -22.49
CA PRO A 377 23.93 40.35 -23.04
C PRO A 377 25.19 39.49 -23.14
N LEU A 378 25.80 39.44 -24.32
CA LEU A 378 27.08 38.76 -24.54
C LEU A 378 28.12 39.76 -25.06
N PRO A 379 28.74 40.55 -24.16
CA PRO A 379 29.79 41.48 -24.53
C PRO A 379 31.02 40.76 -25.07
N GLN A 380 31.70 41.42 -26.01
CA GLN A 380 32.88 40.92 -26.72
C GLN A 380 34.17 41.45 -26.09
N SER A 381 34.34 41.25 -24.78
CA SER A 381 35.55 41.62 -24.03
C SER A 381 35.86 40.58 -22.94
N ASN A 382 36.98 40.75 -22.24
CA ASN A 382 37.34 39.97 -21.05
C ASN A 382 37.00 40.68 -19.74
N SER A 383 36.08 41.65 -19.74
CA SER A 383 35.59 42.25 -18.49
C SER A 383 34.98 41.16 -17.58
N PRO A 384 35.04 41.31 -16.24
CA PRO A 384 34.42 40.35 -15.33
C PRO A 384 32.95 40.08 -15.67
N SER A 385 32.17 41.13 -15.91
CA SER A 385 30.76 40.99 -16.31
C SER A 385 30.58 40.26 -17.64
N ALA A 386 31.46 40.45 -18.63
CA ALA A 386 31.41 39.71 -19.89
C ALA A 386 31.71 38.22 -19.70
N LYS A 387 32.66 37.87 -18.83
CA LYS A 387 32.96 36.47 -18.46
C LYS A 387 31.79 35.81 -17.74
N GLY A 388 31.23 36.49 -16.74
CA GLY A 388 30.06 36.00 -16.01
C GLY A 388 28.86 35.72 -16.93
N MET A 389 28.56 36.64 -17.87
CA MET A 389 27.49 36.41 -18.84
C MET A 389 27.78 35.26 -19.82
N ARG A 390 29.05 35.06 -20.23
CA ARG A 390 29.43 33.89 -21.05
C ARG A 390 29.20 32.58 -20.28
N ILE A 391 29.66 32.50 -19.03
CA ILE A 391 29.49 31.33 -18.16
C ILE A 391 27.99 31.04 -17.99
N ALA A 392 27.19 32.05 -17.62
CA ALA A 392 25.75 31.93 -17.46
C ALA A 392 25.04 31.47 -18.73
N ALA A 393 25.41 31.99 -19.90
CA ALA A 393 24.83 31.58 -21.18
C ALA A 393 25.14 30.12 -21.52
N VAL A 394 26.39 29.66 -21.29
CA VAL A 394 26.78 28.27 -21.54
C VAL A 394 26.10 27.32 -20.56
N LEU A 395 26.00 27.68 -19.28
CA LEU A 395 25.25 26.91 -18.28
C LEU A 395 23.77 26.81 -18.63
N ALA A 396 23.14 27.92 -19.04
CA ALA A 396 21.73 27.97 -19.43
C ALA A 396 21.43 27.13 -20.68
N VAL A 397 22.38 27.07 -21.62
CA VAL A 397 22.30 26.18 -22.80
C VAL A 397 22.43 24.72 -22.38
N LEU A 398 23.44 24.41 -21.55
CA LEU A 398 23.71 23.06 -21.10
C LEU A 398 22.57 22.51 -20.25
N SER A 399 22.04 23.26 -19.29
CA SER A 399 20.91 22.83 -18.45
C SER A 399 19.66 22.50 -19.27
N ARG A 400 19.37 23.29 -20.31
CA ARG A 400 18.24 23.02 -21.23
C ARG A 400 18.49 21.84 -22.15
N ALA A 401 19.73 21.63 -22.60
CA ALA A 401 20.10 20.44 -23.35
C ALA A 401 20.00 19.18 -22.46
N LEU A 402 20.43 19.25 -21.20
CA LEU A 402 20.26 18.19 -20.21
C LEU A 402 18.79 17.91 -19.96
N HIS A 403 17.95 18.93 -19.79
CA HIS A 403 16.51 18.72 -19.65
C HIS A 403 15.89 18.04 -20.87
N ARG A 404 16.23 18.51 -22.08
CA ARG A 404 15.70 17.94 -23.32
C ARG A 404 16.12 16.48 -23.53
N HIS A 405 17.33 16.11 -23.13
CA HIS A 405 17.93 14.83 -23.52
C HIS A 405 18.14 13.86 -22.36
N LEU A 406 18.56 14.33 -21.19
CA LEU A 406 18.88 13.48 -20.03
C LEU A 406 17.81 13.51 -18.94
N PHE A 407 17.26 14.66 -18.55
CA PHE A 407 16.27 14.73 -17.47
C PHE A 407 14.86 14.31 -17.94
N ARG A 408 14.76 13.05 -18.36
CA ARG A 408 13.54 12.39 -18.85
C ARG A 408 13.15 11.27 -17.89
N PRO A 409 11.85 10.93 -17.78
CA PRO A 409 11.40 9.85 -16.90
C PRO A 409 11.87 8.46 -17.33
N VAL A 410 12.05 8.23 -18.65
CA VAL A 410 12.56 6.96 -19.22
C VAL A 410 13.35 7.20 -20.52
N TYR A 411 14.22 6.26 -20.89
CA TYR A 411 15.05 6.32 -22.10
C TYR A 411 14.67 5.26 -23.16
N LEU A 412 13.38 4.98 -23.35
CA LEU A 412 12.94 3.99 -24.35
C LEU A 412 12.85 4.56 -25.77
N LEU A 413 12.38 5.79 -25.88
CA LEU A 413 12.14 6.50 -27.13
C LEU A 413 13.30 7.44 -27.47
N ASP A 414 13.35 7.88 -28.72
CA ASP A 414 14.36 8.82 -29.20
C ASP A 414 14.10 10.25 -28.68
N ASP A 415 15.11 11.10 -28.79
CA ASP A 415 15.26 12.37 -28.05
C ASP A 415 14.18 13.42 -28.33
N ASP A 416 13.53 13.34 -29.49
CA ASP A 416 12.56 14.33 -29.95
C ASP A 416 11.11 14.03 -29.54
N ASP A 417 10.85 12.89 -28.89
CA ASP A 417 9.50 12.48 -28.52
C ASP A 417 9.09 12.99 -27.13
N GLU A 418 8.59 14.23 -27.07
CA GLU A 418 7.97 14.78 -25.86
C GLU A 418 6.62 14.13 -25.52
N ASN A 419 6.03 13.33 -26.41
CA ASN A 419 4.68 12.82 -26.21
C ASN A 419 4.62 11.83 -25.04
N LEU A 420 5.68 11.05 -24.81
CA LEU A 420 5.73 10.14 -23.67
C LEU A 420 5.78 10.90 -22.33
N VAL A 421 6.53 11.99 -22.28
CA VAL A 421 6.59 12.84 -21.08
C VAL A 421 5.22 13.48 -20.81
N LYS A 422 4.58 14.02 -21.87
CA LYS A 422 3.23 14.60 -21.78
C LYS A 422 2.19 13.56 -21.39
N PHE A 423 2.31 12.34 -21.91
CA PHE A 423 1.45 11.22 -21.54
C PHE A 423 1.61 10.84 -20.07
N LEU A 424 2.84 10.69 -19.57
CA LEU A 424 3.07 10.35 -18.17
C LEU A 424 2.59 11.47 -17.22
N ARG A 425 2.74 12.74 -17.59
CA ARG A 425 2.13 13.86 -16.86
C ARG A 425 0.59 13.78 -16.85
N ALA A 426 -0.04 13.53 -17.99
CA ALA A 426 -1.49 13.37 -18.04
C ALA A 426 -2.00 12.18 -17.20
N VAL A 427 -1.23 11.08 -17.14
CA VAL A 427 -1.56 9.93 -16.28
C VAL A 427 -1.41 10.28 -14.80
N GLU A 428 -0.41 11.08 -14.44
CA GLU A 428 -0.21 11.56 -13.08
C GLU A 428 -1.32 12.48 -12.61
N ASP A 429 -1.76 13.42 -13.46
CA ASP A 429 -2.86 14.33 -13.17
C ASP A 429 -4.17 13.55 -12.87
N GLU A 430 -4.36 12.39 -13.49
CA GLU A 430 -5.49 11.50 -13.21
C GLU A 430 -5.28 10.62 -11.97
N ASP A 431 -4.10 10.00 -11.83
CA ASP A 431 -3.79 8.99 -10.83
C ASP A 431 -2.25 8.85 -10.66
N PRO A 432 -1.65 9.49 -9.64
CA PRO A 432 -0.20 9.45 -9.42
C PRO A 432 0.34 8.02 -9.22
N ALA A 433 -0.45 7.13 -8.61
CA ALA A 433 -0.05 5.73 -8.43
C ALA A 433 0.01 4.98 -9.77
N ARG A 434 -0.85 5.36 -10.72
CA ARG A 434 -0.84 4.82 -12.09
C ARG A 434 0.36 5.32 -12.89
N GLU A 435 0.75 6.59 -12.74
CA GLU A 435 2.00 7.09 -13.36
C GLU A 435 3.18 6.27 -12.85
N ALA A 436 3.31 6.15 -11.52
CA ALA A 436 4.42 5.43 -10.91
C ALA A 436 4.47 3.97 -11.39
N HIS A 437 3.31 3.32 -11.50
CA HIS A 437 3.19 1.98 -12.06
C HIS A 437 3.64 1.92 -13.53
N CYS A 438 3.14 2.82 -14.38
CA CYS A 438 3.51 2.90 -15.80
C CYS A 438 5.01 3.14 -15.97
N ARG A 439 5.58 4.10 -15.25
CA ARG A 439 7.01 4.40 -15.26
C ARG A 439 7.84 3.21 -14.81
N ALA A 440 7.47 2.54 -13.72
CA ALA A 440 8.12 1.32 -13.24
C ALA A 440 8.10 0.18 -14.28
N THR A 441 6.99 -0.02 -14.98
CA THR A 441 6.88 -1.00 -16.06
C THR A 441 7.77 -0.61 -17.25
N LEU A 442 7.75 0.65 -17.67
CA LEU A 442 8.59 1.14 -18.78
C LEU A 442 10.09 0.99 -18.45
N LEU A 443 10.50 1.27 -17.21
CA LEU A 443 11.86 1.04 -16.71
C LEU A 443 12.27 -0.43 -16.78
N CYS A 444 11.35 -1.34 -16.47
CA CYS A 444 11.59 -2.78 -16.51
C CYS A 444 11.63 -3.37 -17.93
N THR A 445 10.93 -2.76 -18.90
CA THR A 445 10.63 -3.43 -20.18
C THR A 445 11.87 -3.72 -21.04
N LEU A 446 12.88 -2.83 -21.07
CA LEU A 446 14.10 -2.98 -21.89
C LEU A 446 15.32 -2.27 -21.26
N PRO A 447 15.90 -2.80 -20.17
CA PRO A 447 16.95 -2.12 -19.42
C PRO A 447 18.23 -1.87 -20.24
N GLU A 448 18.67 -2.82 -21.08
CA GLU A 448 19.87 -2.59 -21.91
C GLU A 448 19.63 -1.51 -22.97
N ARG A 449 18.41 -1.41 -23.50
CA ARG A 449 18.03 -0.35 -24.44
C ARG A 449 18.05 1.01 -23.76
N GLN A 450 17.53 1.11 -22.53
CA GLN A 450 17.56 2.36 -21.77
C GLN A 450 19.00 2.83 -21.52
N GLN A 451 19.89 1.91 -21.14
CA GLN A 451 21.30 2.24 -20.94
C GLN A 451 21.98 2.69 -22.25
N ALA A 452 21.73 1.98 -23.35
CA ALA A 452 22.27 2.35 -24.66
C ALA A 452 21.74 3.71 -25.17
N GLN A 453 20.46 4.00 -24.93
CA GLN A 453 19.85 5.28 -25.28
C GLN A 453 20.36 6.42 -24.38
N GLY A 454 20.55 6.19 -23.08
CA GLY A 454 21.22 7.15 -22.20
C GLY A 454 22.61 7.54 -22.72
N ALA A 455 23.41 6.56 -23.14
CA ALA A 455 24.73 6.83 -23.74
C ALA A 455 24.65 7.60 -25.07
N ARG A 456 23.59 7.42 -25.88
CA ARG A 456 23.35 8.19 -27.11
C ARG A 456 22.94 9.64 -26.78
N ARG A 457 22.00 9.83 -25.84
CA ARG A 457 21.56 11.14 -25.34
C ARG A 457 22.73 11.97 -24.83
N VAL A 458 23.65 11.36 -24.10
CA VAL A 458 24.91 12.01 -23.67
C VAL A 458 25.68 12.57 -24.86
N LYS A 459 25.88 11.76 -25.92
CA LYS A 459 26.58 12.22 -27.13
C LYS A 459 25.83 13.33 -27.85
N THR A 460 24.49 13.29 -27.85
CA THR A 460 23.64 14.36 -28.40
C THR A 460 23.89 15.68 -27.67
N VAL A 461 23.82 15.69 -26.33
CA VAL A 461 24.10 16.89 -25.50
C VAL A 461 25.49 17.42 -25.77
N VAL A 462 26.52 16.56 -25.72
CA VAL A 462 27.92 16.95 -25.94
C VAL A 462 28.09 17.60 -27.31
N ARG A 463 27.53 17.00 -28.36
CA ARG A 463 27.59 17.52 -29.73
C ARG A 463 26.94 18.89 -29.84
N GLU A 464 25.73 19.05 -29.31
CA GLU A 464 24.97 20.30 -29.42
C GLU A 464 25.66 21.44 -28.67
N VAL A 465 26.06 21.22 -27.42
CA VAL A 465 26.70 22.24 -26.60
C VAL A 465 28.09 22.58 -27.12
N SER A 466 28.88 21.57 -27.52
CA SER A 466 30.21 21.80 -28.10
C SER A 466 30.13 22.60 -29.40
N TRP A 467 29.16 22.31 -30.28
CA TRP A 467 28.95 23.07 -31.52
C TRP A 467 28.65 24.55 -31.27
N LEU A 468 27.94 24.87 -30.18
CA LEU A 468 27.61 26.25 -29.82
C LEU A 468 28.83 27.06 -29.37
N VAL A 469 29.83 26.40 -28.78
CA VAL A 469 31.00 27.06 -28.19
C VAL A 469 32.32 26.83 -28.92
N GLN A 470 32.35 25.97 -29.95
CA GLN A 470 33.58 25.53 -30.62
C GLN A 470 34.46 26.68 -31.15
N HIS A 471 33.86 27.81 -31.51
CA HIS A 471 34.57 28.97 -32.05
C HIS A 471 34.97 29.99 -30.98
N LEU A 472 34.57 29.79 -29.73
CA LEU A 472 34.91 30.66 -28.59
C LEU A 472 36.15 30.19 -27.83
N LEU A 473 36.53 28.92 -28.00
CA LEU A 473 37.66 28.32 -27.30
C LEU A 473 38.80 28.03 -28.30
N GLY A 474 40.05 28.18 -27.85
CA GLY A 474 41.20 27.72 -28.62
C GLY A 474 41.20 26.18 -28.76
N ALA A 475 41.87 25.62 -29.77
CA ALA A 475 41.79 24.18 -30.08
C ALA A 475 42.06 23.25 -28.88
N LEU A 476 43.09 23.54 -28.07
CA LEU A 476 43.42 22.78 -26.86
C LEU A 476 42.35 22.92 -25.76
N GLN A 477 41.85 24.14 -25.55
CA GLN A 477 40.78 24.41 -24.57
C GLN A 477 39.48 23.73 -25.00
N PHE A 478 39.17 23.75 -26.30
CA PHE A 478 37.99 23.09 -26.86
C PHE A 478 38.05 21.57 -26.68
N GLU A 479 39.19 20.93 -26.96
CA GLU A 479 39.35 19.49 -26.76
C GLU A 479 39.21 19.10 -25.28
N ALA A 480 39.84 19.87 -24.38
CA ALA A 480 39.72 19.66 -22.93
C ALA A 480 38.26 19.85 -22.45
N PHE A 481 37.59 20.91 -22.92
CA PHE A 481 36.19 21.18 -22.61
C PHE A 481 35.26 20.09 -23.14
N HIS A 482 35.43 19.66 -24.39
CA HIS A 482 34.62 18.60 -25.00
C HIS A 482 34.72 17.28 -24.21
N ASN A 483 35.94 16.87 -23.85
CA ASN A 483 36.16 15.65 -23.07
C ASN A 483 35.61 15.77 -21.64
N GLY A 484 35.80 16.93 -21.00
CA GLY A 484 35.22 17.23 -19.69
C GLY A 484 33.69 17.24 -19.72
N LEU A 485 33.09 17.80 -20.78
CA LEU A 485 31.66 17.86 -21.00
C LEU A 485 31.06 16.46 -21.18
N GLU A 486 31.73 15.60 -21.94
CA GLU A 486 31.32 14.21 -22.08
C GLU A 486 31.36 13.48 -20.74
N ALA A 487 32.42 13.66 -19.94
CA ALA A 487 32.50 13.08 -18.60
C ALA A 487 31.39 13.59 -17.67
N ALA A 488 31.13 14.89 -17.65
CA ALA A 488 30.07 15.51 -16.84
C ALA A 488 28.68 15.02 -17.27
N CYS A 489 28.40 14.94 -18.57
CA CYS A 489 27.12 14.45 -19.08
C CYS A 489 26.92 12.95 -18.80
N ARG A 490 27.98 12.12 -18.86
CA ARG A 490 27.90 10.71 -18.44
C ARG A 490 27.53 10.59 -16.97
N LEU A 491 28.20 11.35 -16.09
CA LEU A 491 27.87 11.39 -14.67
C LEU A 491 26.41 11.82 -14.45
N ALA A 492 25.96 12.88 -15.12
CA ALA A 492 24.58 13.36 -15.04
C ALA A 492 23.58 12.28 -15.49
N CYS A 493 23.86 11.57 -16.58
CA CYS A 493 23.02 10.47 -17.04
C CYS A 493 22.94 9.34 -16.01
N GLU A 494 24.08 8.90 -15.45
CA GLU A 494 24.13 7.84 -14.45
C GLU A 494 23.39 8.21 -13.16
N GLN A 495 23.59 9.45 -12.69
CA GLN A 495 22.89 9.97 -11.52
C GLN A 495 21.38 10.12 -11.79
N TRP A 496 20.99 10.63 -12.96
CA TRP A 496 19.59 10.78 -13.32
C TRP A 496 18.88 9.43 -13.47
N MET A 497 19.55 8.38 -13.97
CA MET A 497 18.97 7.03 -14.00
C MET A 497 18.67 6.47 -12.61
N ARG A 498 19.35 6.95 -11.55
CA ARG A 498 18.98 6.63 -10.16
C ARG A 498 17.72 7.37 -9.74
N ILE A 499 17.62 8.65 -10.10
CA ILE A 499 16.41 9.45 -9.91
C ILE A 499 15.22 8.84 -10.67
N GLN A 500 15.41 8.27 -11.87
CA GLN A 500 14.31 7.59 -12.58
C GLN A 500 13.69 6.43 -11.80
N LEU A 501 14.44 5.81 -10.88
CA LEU A 501 13.98 4.71 -10.03
C LEU A 501 13.31 5.19 -8.73
N SER A 502 13.24 6.49 -8.46
CA SER A 502 12.57 6.99 -7.26
C SER A 502 11.05 6.81 -7.33
N GLN A 503 10.42 6.61 -6.17
CA GLN A 503 8.97 6.63 -6.06
C GLN A 503 8.44 8.05 -6.27
N MET A 504 9.10 9.03 -5.64
CA MET A 504 8.85 10.46 -5.85
C MET A 504 9.22 10.85 -7.27
N LYS A 505 8.32 11.48 -8.02
CA LYS A 505 8.60 11.93 -9.38
C LYS A 505 9.34 13.26 -9.34
N ILE A 506 10.56 13.32 -9.89
CA ILE A 506 11.36 14.54 -9.92
C ILE A 506 11.45 15.07 -11.35
N GLU A 507 11.12 16.35 -11.55
CA GLU A 507 11.18 17.01 -12.86
C GLU A 507 11.84 18.39 -12.77
N PRO A 508 12.60 18.81 -13.80
CA PRO A 508 13.15 20.16 -13.87
C PRO A 508 12.10 21.19 -14.30
N TYR A 509 12.04 22.32 -13.59
CA TYR A 509 11.18 23.45 -13.85
C TYR A 509 11.97 24.69 -14.29
N PHE A 510 11.63 25.26 -15.46
CA PHE A 510 12.39 26.35 -16.10
C PHE A 510 11.67 27.70 -16.19
N GLY A 511 10.41 27.82 -15.75
CA GLY A 511 9.71 29.10 -15.79
C GLY A 511 8.21 29.01 -16.03
N PRO A 512 7.57 30.11 -16.45
CA PRO A 512 6.50 30.76 -15.70
C PRO A 512 5.27 29.89 -15.43
N PRO A 513 4.50 30.20 -14.37
CA PRO A 513 4.70 31.34 -13.46
C PRO A 513 5.91 31.15 -12.52
N TYR A 514 6.81 32.16 -12.48
CA TYR A 514 8.00 32.10 -11.62
C TYR A 514 7.65 32.25 -10.14
N ASP A 515 6.45 32.76 -9.85
CA ASP A 515 5.91 33.10 -8.54
C ASP A 515 5.72 31.89 -7.61
N ASP A 516 5.72 30.67 -8.18
CA ASP A 516 5.47 29.44 -7.43
C ASP A 516 6.74 28.85 -6.78
N PHE A 517 7.93 29.44 -7.03
CA PHE A 517 9.21 28.87 -6.60
C PHE A 517 10.23 29.90 -6.11
N ASP A 518 11.04 29.48 -5.15
CA ASP A 518 12.18 30.25 -4.66
C ASP A 518 13.33 30.19 -5.67
N TRP A 519 13.66 31.33 -6.26
CA TRP A 519 14.76 31.50 -7.19
C TRP A 519 15.94 32.18 -6.49
N GLN A 520 17.12 31.59 -6.65
CA GLN A 520 18.36 32.14 -6.12
C GLN A 520 19.20 32.78 -7.23
N VAL A 521 19.76 33.95 -6.95
CA VAL A 521 20.74 34.60 -7.82
C VAL A 521 21.98 33.70 -7.97
N LEU A 522 22.42 33.47 -9.20
CA LEU A 522 23.66 32.74 -9.46
C LEU A 522 24.87 33.59 -8.99
N GLU A 523 25.56 33.10 -7.96
CA GLU A 523 26.79 33.68 -7.47
C GLU A 523 27.97 33.24 -8.34
N LEU A 524 28.41 34.11 -9.26
CA LEU A 524 29.70 33.93 -9.93
C LEU A 524 30.74 34.90 -9.34
N PRO A 525 31.97 34.45 -9.06
CA PRO A 525 33.05 35.30 -8.56
C PRO A 525 33.27 36.57 -9.40
N GLU A 526 33.05 36.46 -10.70
CA GLU A 526 33.18 37.56 -11.67
C GLU A 526 32.18 38.70 -11.42
N PHE A 527 31.05 38.43 -10.78
CA PHE A 527 30.08 39.47 -10.40
C PHE A 527 30.48 40.19 -9.11
N ALA A 528 31.10 39.48 -8.16
CA ALA A 528 31.56 40.07 -6.90
C ALA A 528 32.70 41.08 -7.12
N GLU A 529 33.65 40.76 -8.01
CA GLU A 529 34.77 41.65 -8.35
C GLU A 529 34.33 42.95 -9.05
N ALA A 530 33.19 42.92 -9.76
CA ALA A 530 32.64 44.08 -10.45
C ALA A 530 32.04 45.12 -9.47
N HIS A 531 31.47 44.68 -8.33
CA HIS A 531 30.89 45.59 -7.32
C HIS A 531 31.96 46.38 -6.57
N ILE A 532 33.13 45.80 -6.33
CA ILE A 532 34.22 46.45 -5.57
C ILE A 532 34.90 47.55 -6.40
N SER A 533 34.90 47.41 -7.73
CA SER A 533 35.63 48.32 -8.64
C SER A 533 34.86 49.59 -9.04
N GLY A 534 33.55 49.67 -8.73
CA GLY A 534 32.69 50.81 -9.05
C GLY A 534 32.54 51.86 -7.95
N GLY A 535 32.99 51.54 -6.73
CA GLY A 535 33.04 52.48 -5.61
C GLY A 535 34.22 53.43 -5.78
N SER A 536 34.07 54.43 -6.64
CA SER A 536 34.92 55.63 -6.64
C SER A 536 34.77 56.31 -5.27
N SER A 537 35.56 55.84 -4.32
CA SER A 537 35.90 56.54 -3.10
C SER A 537 36.46 57.90 -3.52
N VAL A 538 35.61 58.92 -3.46
CA VAL A 538 36.03 60.29 -3.31
C VAL A 538 36.66 60.35 -1.93
N VAL A 539 37.93 59.96 -1.84
CA VAL A 539 38.76 60.23 -0.66
C VAL A 539 39.00 61.73 -0.69
N ASP A 540 38.19 62.42 0.09
CA ASP A 540 38.40 63.76 0.58
C ASP A 540 39.79 63.83 1.21
N ASP A 541 40.60 64.80 0.76
CA ASP A 541 41.94 65.11 1.23
C ASP A 541 41.89 65.47 2.72
N GLY A 542 42.06 64.46 3.58
CA GLY A 542 42.18 64.57 5.03
C GLY A 542 43.60 64.22 5.47
N ASP A 543 44.45 65.24 5.45
CA ASP A 543 45.73 65.36 6.15
C ASP A 543 45.65 64.78 7.58
N ASP A 544 46.45 63.75 7.91
CA ASP A 544 47.09 63.63 9.22
C ASP A 544 48.14 62.51 9.32
N ALA A 545 49.38 62.95 9.45
CA ALA A 545 50.43 62.51 10.37
C ALA A 545 50.63 61.00 10.70
N ILE A 546 51.71 60.46 10.13
CA ILE A 546 52.89 59.89 10.83
C ILE A 546 52.62 59.19 12.17
N THR A 547 52.74 57.86 12.21
CA THR A 547 53.58 57.17 13.21
C THR A 547 54.17 55.86 12.67
N ASP A 548 55.48 55.74 12.88
CA ASP A 548 56.38 54.63 12.57
C ASP A 548 56.14 53.37 13.43
N GLY A 549 56.01 52.21 12.75
CA GLY A 549 56.59 50.87 13.04
C GLY A 549 56.38 50.17 14.40
N PRO A 550 56.93 48.94 14.60
CA PRO A 550 57.48 47.97 13.64
C PRO A 550 56.98 46.51 13.82
N LEU A 551 57.42 45.65 12.89
CA LEU A 551 57.43 44.18 12.87
C LEU A 551 57.66 43.48 14.23
N GLU A 552 57.05 42.30 14.40
CA GLU A 552 57.61 40.99 14.82
C GLU A 552 56.44 40.10 15.35
N THR A 553 56.10 38.93 14.79
CA THR A 553 56.70 37.57 14.84
C THR A 553 55.71 36.58 15.48
N VAL A 554 55.38 35.53 14.72
CA VAL A 554 55.52 34.09 15.05
C VAL A 554 54.86 33.50 16.32
N GLU A 555 54.15 32.39 16.06
CA GLU A 555 53.91 31.19 16.89
C GLU A 555 52.75 31.08 17.89
N ALA A 556 51.85 30.16 17.54
CA ALA A 556 51.45 28.97 18.29
C ALA A 556 51.33 29.04 19.83
N GLY A 557 50.13 28.74 20.33
CA GLY A 557 49.90 28.49 21.75
C GLY A 557 48.55 27.84 22.01
N ASP A 558 48.62 26.57 22.35
CA ASP A 558 47.60 25.63 22.80
C ASP A 558 46.97 25.99 24.17
N ALA A 559 45.87 25.30 24.48
CA ALA A 559 45.27 25.02 25.80
C ALA A 559 44.35 26.07 26.49
N GLY A 560 43.04 25.76 26.48
CA GLY A 560 42.30 25.24 27.65
C GLY A 560 41.99 26.15 28.86
N GLY A 561 40.70 26.16 29.25
CA GLY A 561 40.19 26.59 30.58
C GLY A 561 39.04 27.60 30.44
N ASP A 562 37.77 27.20 30.55
CA ASP A 562 36.99 26.97 31.79
C ASP A 562 36.41 28.26 32.43
N GLY A 563 35.08 28.26 32.59
CA GLY A 563 34.33 28.93 33.65
C GLY A 563 34.11 30.45 33.59
N GLY A 564 32.88 30.88 33.25
CA GLY A 564 32.42 32.25 33.53
C GLY A 564 30.98 32.51 33.07
N GLU A 565 30.03 32.23 33.96
CA GLU A 565 28.63 32.68 33.89
C GLU A 565 28.52 34.22 33.98
N ASP A 566 27.31 34.71 33.67
CA ASP A 566 26.77 36.06 33.83
C ASP A 566 27.02 37.09 32.72
N GLY A 567 25.99 37.26 31.87
CA GLY A 567 25.90 38.37 30.94
C GLY A 567 24.64 38.34 30.08
N ALA A 568 23.47 38.44 30.72
CA ALA A 568 22.21 38.67 30.04
C ALA A 568 22.22 40.02 29.28
N HIS A 569 22.45 39.96 27.97
CA HIS A 569 21.98 40.97 27.02
C HIS A 569 21.58 40.25 25.74
N GLY A 570 20.26 40.16 25.53
CA GLY A 570 19.67 39.75 24.27
C GLY A 570 20.13 40.70 23.17
N MET A 571 21.10 40.25 22.39
CA MET A 571 21.20 40.60 20.99
C MET A 571 20.54 39.46 20.25
N ASP A 572 19.27 39.67 19.88
CA ASP A 572 18.66 39.04 18.72
C ASP A 572 19.44 39.55 17.49
N GLY A 573 20.67 39.06 17.36
CA GLY A 573 21.44 39.10 16.14
C GLY A 573 20.87 38.02 15.23
N ASP A 574 19.65 38.27 14.76
CA ASP A 574 19.10 37.63 13.56
C ASP A 574 19.93 38.12 12.37
N GLY A 575 21.18 37.65 12.33
CA GLY A 575 22.04 37.65 11.16
C GLY A 575 21.68 36.48 10.28
N GLY A 576 20.37 36.21 10.12
CA GLY A 576 19.87 35.48 8.98
C GLY A 576 20.38 36.24 7.76
N SER A 577 21.40 35.67 7.12
CA SER A 577 21.74 35.99 5.74
C SER A 577 20.45 35.81 4.96
N ALA A 578 19.71 36.92 4.79
CA ALA A 578 18.53 36.95 3.94
C ALA A 578 19.02 36.44 2.60
N THR A 579 18.67 35.20 2.29
CA THR A 579 18.76 34.69 0.94
C THR A 579 17.81 35.60 0.17
N ASP A 580 18.37 36.60 -0.51
CA ASP A 580 17.61 37.60 -1.26
C ASP A 580 16.78 36.85 -2.32
N GLU A 581 15.53 36.53 -1.98
CA GLU A 581 14.56 35.96 -2.90
C GLU A 581 14.41 36.92 -4.08
N VAL A 582 14.66 36.43 -5.28
CA VAL A 582 14.60 37.25 -6.49
C VAL A 582 13.16 37.41 -6.89
N GLU A 583 12.68 38.65 -6.98
CA GLU A 583 11.35 38.92 -7.51
C GLU A 583 11.25 38.36 -8.95
N PRO A 584 10.16 37.64 -9.30
CA PRO A 584 9.92 37.10 -10.65
C PRO A 584 10.21 38.07 -11.81
N ASP A 585 9.86 39.34 -11.63
CA ASP A 585 10.08 40.39 -12.62
C ASP A 585 11.56 40.80 -12.76
N GLU A 586 12.42 40.46 -11.81
CA GLU A 586 13.85 40.74 -11.85
C GLU A 586 14.64 39.62 -12.53
N ILE A 587 14.05 38.46 -12.75
CA ILE A 587 14.68 37.33 -13.43
C ILE A 587 14.93 37.69 -14.90
N LEU A 588 16.20 37.76 -15.31
CA LEU A 588 16.60 37.91 -16.70
C LEU A 588 16.72 36.56 -17.41
N LEU A 589 17.27 35.54 -16.74
CA LEU A 589 17.53 34.24 -17.35
C LEU A 589 17.57 33.15 -16.28
N VAL A 590 16.77 32.10 -16.46
CA VAL A 590 16.95 30.84 -15.70
C VAL A 590 18.16 30.09 -16.26
N VAL A 591 19.18 29.92 -15.42
CA VAL A 591 20.44 29.23 -15.74
C VAL A 591 20.33 27.75 -15.37
N TRP A 592 19.81 27.46 -14.18
CA TRP A 592 19.59 26.10 -13.70
C TRP A 592 18.12 25.97 -13.26
N PRO A 593 17.42 24.89 -13.62
CA PRO A 593 16.02 24.72 -13.23
C PRO A 593 15.90 24.53 -11.72
N SER A 594 14.75 24.92 -11.16
CA SER A 594 14.32 24.34 -9.89
C SER A 594 13.98 22.87 -10.15
N MET A 595 14.42 21.98 -9.26
CA MET A 595 14.07 20.56 -9.36
C MET A 595 12.90 20.34 -8.44
N CYS A 596 11.78 19.85 -8.96
CA CYS A 596 10.54 19.75 -8.22
C CYS A 596 10.15 18.28 -8.05
N SER A 597 9.65 17.91 -6.87
CA SER A 597 8.81 16.72 -6.72
C SER A 597 7.41 17.03 -7.21
N VAL A 598 6.76 16.05 -7.82
CA VAL A 598 5.34 16.13 -8.15
C VAL A 598 4.56 15.31 -7.13
N GLU A 599 3.77 15.99 -6.29
CA GLU A 599 2.94 15.37 -5.28
C GLU A 599 1.48 15.78 -5.48
N SER A 600 0.63 14.82 -5.83
CA SER A 600 -0.82 15.05 -6.06
C SER A 600 -1.14 16.13 -7.11
N GLY A 601 -0.25 16.32 -8.10
CA GLY A 601 -0.39 17.33 -9.14
C GLY A 601 0.22 18.70 -8.79
N ASP A 602 0.63 18.90 -7.53
CA ASP A 602 1.35 20.09 -7.10
C ASP A 602 2.86 19.89 -7.23
N LEU A 603 3.56 20.91 -7.71
CA LEU A 603 5.01 20.92 -7.82
C LEU A 603 5.61 21.50 -6.53
N MET A 604 6.42 20.71 -5.84
CA MET A 604 7.13 21.13 -4.64
C MET A 604 8.63 21.24 -4.94
N SER A 605 9.24 22.38 -4.68
CA SER A 605 10.68 22.57 -4.89
C SER A 605 11.49 21.66 -3.96
N ILE A 606 12.39 20.86 -4.55
CA ILE A 606 13.43 20.11 -3.83
C ILE A 606 14.74 20.89 -3.81
N THR A 607 15.06 21.54 -4.94
CA THR A 607 16.23 22.42 -5.04
C THR A 607 15.83 23.75 -5.66
N GLN A 608 16.38 24.83 -5.10
CA GLN A 608 16.20 26.18 -5.64
C GLN A 608 16.75 26.26 -7.07
N GLY A 609 16.01 26.98 -7.93
CA GLY A 609 16.48 27.27 -9.28
C GLY A 609 17.49 28.42 -9.26
N LEU A 610 18.41 28.44 -10.22
CA LEU A 610 19.44 29.49 -10.30
C LEU A 610 19.17 30.42 -11.47
N VAL A 611 19.20 31.72 -11.19
CA VAL A 611 18.87 32.78 -12.16
C VAL A 611 19.97 33.83 -12.29
N ILE A 612 20.00 34.50 -13.44
CA ILE A 612 20.66 35.79 -13.59
C ILE A 612 19.60 36.87 -13.42
N SER A 613 19.82 37.81 -12.49
CA SER A 613 18.93 38.97 -12.34
C SER A 613 19.23 40.04 -13.39
N LYS A 614 18.25 40.90 -13.66
CA LYS A 614 18.41 42.09 -14.51
C LYS A 614 19.51 43.01 -13.98
N GLU A 615 19.68 43.07 -12.66
CA GLU A 615 20.74 43.85 -12.02
C GLU A 615 22.13 43.29 -12.32
N GLN A 616 22.36 41.98 -12.12
CA GLN A 616 23.64 41.34 -12.43
C GLN A 616 24.06 41.51 -13.90
N ALA A 617 23.09 41.50 -14.81
CA ALA A 617 23.33 41.66 -16.23
C ALA A 617 23.54 43.12 -16.68
N ARG A 618 23.24 44.11 -15.83
CA ARG A 618 23.26 45.54 -16.18
C ARG A 618 24.63 46.03 -16.68
N PRO A 619 25.77 45.72 -16.02
CA PRO A 619 27.08 46.16 -16.50
C PRO A 619 27.41 45.60 -17.90
N ALA A 620 27.05 44.35 -18.16
CA ALA A 620 27.23 43.72 -19.47
C ALA A 620 26.33 44.35 -20.55
N LEU A 621 25.07 44.68 -20.21
CA LEU A 621 24.17 45.42 -21.11
C LEU A 621 24.75 46.79 -21.47
N GLU A 622 25.32 47.51 -20.50
CA GLU A 622 25.97 48.80 -20.74
C GLU A 622 27.18 48.67 -21.67
N GLU A 623 28.00 47.63 -21.49
CA GLU A 623 29.13 47.35 -22.37
C GLU A 623 28.68 47.09 -23.82
N VAL A 624 27.67 46.24 -24.02
CA VAL A 624 27.11 45.95 -25.36
C VAL A 624 26.55 47.22 -26.00
N ARG A 625 25.83 48.06 -25.24
CA ARG A 625 25.28 49.34 -25.73
C ARG A 625 26.39 50.31 -26.12
N SER A 626 27.45 50.41 -25.30
CA SER A 626 28.56 51.35 -25.52
C SER A 626 29.30 51.08 -26.85
N ARG A 627 29.38 49.82 -27.30
CA ARG A 627 29.99 49.45 -28.59
C ARG A 627 29.08 49.73 -29.78
N LEU A 628 27.77 49.67 -29.61
CA LEU A 628 26.80 49.94 -30.69
C LEU A 628 26.65 51.42 -31.00
N THR A 629 26.91 52.31 -30.04
CA THR A 629 27.01 53.74 -30.31
C THR A 629 28.38 54.05 -30.92
N PRO A 630 28.50 54.26 -32.25
CA PRO A 630 29.74 54.75 -32.81
C PRO A 630 30.07 56.06 -32.10
N ARG A 631 31.19 56.10 -31.35
CA ARG A 631 31.65 57.34 -30.71
C ARG A 631 31.60 58.44 -31.76
N PRO A 632 30.71 59.44 -31.64
CA PRO A 632 30.64 60.51 -32.62
C PRO A 632 32.02 61.14 -32.62
N ASN A 633 32.73 60.97 -33.74
CA ASN A 633 34.10 61.40 -33.94
C ASN A 633 34.34 62.69 -33.15
N SER A 634 35.21 62.60 -32.15
CA SER A 634 35.98 63.71 -31.60
C SER A 634 36.37 64.56 -32.80
N ARG A 635 35.58 65.62 -33.02
CA ARG A 635 35.79 66.55 -34.13
C ARG A 635 37.12 67.17 -33.81
N ARG A 636 38.14 66.73 -34.54
CA ARG A 636 39.38 67.47 -34.79
C ARG A 636 39.06 68.95 -34.69
N ALA A 637 39.67 69.59 -33.71
CA ALA A 637 39.79 71.03 -33.66
C ALA A 637 40.18 71.52 -35.06
N ARG A 638 39.28 72.28 -35.68
CA ARG A 638 39.57 72.99 -36.92
C ARG A 638 40.67 74.00 -36.62
N THR A 639 41.89 73.72 -37.02
CA THR A 639 42.84 74.78 -37.36
C THR A 639 42.65 75.13 -38.83
N LEU A 640 42.53 76.43 -39.04
CA LEU A 640 42.30 77.14 -40.29
C LEU A 640 43.39 76.84 -41.33
N SER A 641 43.01 76.98 -42.61
CA SER A 641 43.75 77.73 -43.66
C SER A 641 43.95 76.97 -44.98
N MET A 642 43.18 77.38 -45.99
CA MET A 642 43.62 77.86 -47.32
C MET A 642 42.84 77.28 -48.53
N PRO A 643 42.44 78.16 -49.48
CA PRO A 643 41.78 77.82 -50.73
C PRO A 643 42.75 77.80 -51.94
N GLY A 644 42.43 76.99 -52.95
CA GLY A 644 43.05 77.03 -54.29
C GLY A 644 42.46 75.90 -55.16
N HIS A 645 41.57 76.21 -56.10
CA HIS A 645 41.84 76.25 -57.55
C HIS A 645 42.45 74.93 -58.10
N SER A 646 42.01 74.27 -59.17
CA SER A 646 40.99 74.50 -60.19
C SER A 646 41.06 73.33 -61.20
N ARG A 647 39.91 72.98 -61.80
CA ARG A 647 39.70 72.53 -63.20
C ARG A 647 40.45 71.29 -63.77
N SER A 648 39.65 70.35 -64.28
CA SER A 648 39.53 69.94 -65.72
C SER A 648 39.04 68.48 -65.80
N SER A 649 37.80 68.25 -66.25
CA SER A 649 37.38 67.91 -67.62
C SER A 649 37.27 66.40 -67.90
N SER A 650 36.00 65.96 -67.99
CA SER A 650 35.36 64.88 -68.80
C SER A 650 36.13 64.33 -70.02
N PRO A 651 35.73 63.20 -70.70
CA PRO A 651 34.36 62.63 -70.77
C PRO A 651 34.17 61.09 -70.86
N ARG A 652 32.91 60.70 -70.62
CA ARG A 652 32.09 59.58 -71.16
C ARG A 652 32.73 58.48 -72.06
N LYS A 653 32.36 57.22 -71.81
CA LYS A 653 31.47 56.39 -72.67
C LYS A 653 30.99 55.07 -72.01
N PRO A 654 29.89 54.43 -72.52
CA PRO A 654 29.12 53.35 -71.88
C PRO A 654 29.30 51.95 -72.56
N PHE A 655 28.47 50.96 -72.17
CA PHE A 655 28.31 49.53 -72.61
C PHE A 655 29.13 48.52 -71.78
N PHE A 656 28.71 47.29 -71.41
CA PHE A 656 27.55 46.39 -71.60
C PHE A 656 27.67 45.27 -70.54
N GLY A 657 26.59 44.54 -70.22
CA GLY A 657 26.67 43.17 -69.64
C GLY A 657 25.84 43.02 -68.36
N ALA A 658 24.57 42.65 -68.46
CA ALA A 658 24.06 41.26 -68.54
C ALA A 658 23.87 40.62 -67.16
N ALA A 659 22.60 40.56 -66.74
CA ALA A 659 22.11 39.78 -65.62
C ALA A 659 21.99 38.29 -66.00
N PRO A 660 22.17 37.35 -65.06
CA PRO A 660 21.69 35.99 -65.23
C PRO A 660 20.30 35.84 -64.59
N GLN A 661 19.35 35.32 -65.37
CA GLN A 661 18.12 34.71 -64.88
C GLN A 661 18.45 33.45 -64.07
N PRO A 662 17.70 33.14 -62.99
CA PRO A 662 17.64 31.78 -62.47
C PRO A 662 16.68 30.94 -63.33
N ALA A 663 17.17 29.76 -63.72
CA ALA A 663 16.43 28.77 -64.47
C ALA A 663 15.38 28.07 -63.60
N ASP A 664 14.19 27.89 -64.19
CA ASP A 664 13.23 26.85 -63.86
C ASP A 664 13.92 25.47 -63.88
N ALA A 665 13.69 24.70 -62.81
CA ALA A 665 13.86 23.26 -62.81
C ALA A 665 12.69 22.63 -62.05
N SER A 666 11.65 22.32 -62.81
CA SER A 666 10.60 21.37 -62.50
C SER A 666 11.10 19.92 -62.71
N ALA A 667 11.02 19.11 -61.66
CA ALA A 667 10.91 17.64 -61.64
C ALA A 667 10.32 17.33 -60.25
N ASP A 668 9.06 16.94 -60.05
CA ASP A 668 8.25 15.86 -60.62
C ASP A 668 8.87 14.45 -60.49
N ASP A 669 8.02 13.54 -59.98
CA ASP A 669 8.19 12.10 -59.67
C ASP A 669 8.88 11.79 -58.33
N GLY A 670 8.33 11.04 -57.36
CA GLY A 670 7.21 10.09 -57.31
C GLY A 670 7.57 8.97 -56.30
N SER A 671 6.57 8.22 -55.78
CA SER A 671 6.62 7.06 -54.85
C SER A 671 6.45 7.44 -53.36
N GLN A 672 5.36 7.18 -52.63
CA GLN A 672 4.44 6.03 -52.52
C GLN A 672 5.05 4.72 -51.98
N ASP A 673 4.46 4.29 -50.86
CA ASP A 673 4.40 2.96 -50.21
C ASP A 673 5.63 2.34 -49.52
N SER A 674 5.59 2.34 -48.18
CA SER A 674 5.49 1.14 -47.31
C SER A 674 5.17 1.50 -45.87
#